data_AF-A0A7Y5SL30-F1
#
_entry.id   AF-A0A7Y5SL30-F1
#
_cell.length_a   1.000
_cell.length_b   1.000
_cell.length_c   1.000
_cell.angle_alpha   90.00
_cell.angle_beta   90.00
_cell.angle_gamma   90.00
#
_symmetry.space_group_name_H-M   'P 1'
#
loop_
_entity.id
_entity.type
_entity.pdbx_description
1 polymer ?
#
loop_
_entity_poly.entity_id
_entity_poly.type
_entity_poly.pdbx_seq_one_letter_code
_entity_poly.pdbx_strand_id
1 'polypeptide(L)'
;MGHLRSADFMRELPVFVVLCFASVPARAMAEPLLSPRNLEAPFPYVAGGSREWPILERAVPGGTSIKVVTRDGDALLDGEQLASRGLIVAVTADGRLRVAAKAGANARLRVEVVVSPRNGVAERQTLEVRPAPPDRPISYYADFGDDLIRIFMNSTSGQFSPVTKAGFDQYFRRLQAHGTRRLIVWLSPFPYIADAKNYAPEDWLRYERQARAILDDEPLSRVLKARTGFASWSWLRALLATRLNPEFGRMLGQSAADHGIRLTVCFRPFEAALTKYYAVPAFDQDGTYLWEFLPLASPTINGRSDQVGWRHYRDVLREIGHADAAELSALELPGVTDGGRFAGRSGLRVVASPFPPLADDSFVLVRESSGAFQLRPFATLRDAADAKRVPLDGIRIQPTQTGLCVTGVSLPRGCRYLIVSWADDDASPDLSALSPVVLRAKGGNRLGRETTYWVQGSPTDPSRVAGITADGEYWAEFQASEASQRSVAAGPERLSLAGRQLVVDLGADATVEMIDFNQPLARQNAVREIATVLQQPPFDDILINTRSHVDLPVSLADGDQGTRPVGLYWHERRGPRMHLGLDKAYLPRSEASFQLVRELSRQPDGVEQITTWQPDEWRDECQTLQGPRWRYARNRGTADGLRLLLQDLEQAFPGRRIRMLVPPSEPAAGKVRSGLDSLPQPAGGPYGRGFYDKLWPSSNYIPAVGEGAAMVDLRGLSVEPAFLGSGGYLPGMTPFQLYVRECLADLADNRGSSFRGPRSYFFEAQTTLQSADLAAARRSREEMVCHLLAQRTDIGEIILYEAADWLYFFPLSDPGLCGHNYLDRCGQP
;
A
#
# COMPACT_ATOMS: atom_id res chain seq x y z
N MET A 1 15.95 2.88 11.51
CA MET A 1 17.05 3.38 12.38
C MET A 1 17.16 2.48 13.60
N GLY A 2 18.38 2.00 13.93
CA GLY A 2 18.70 1.39 15.23
C GLY A 2 18.88 -0.13 15.28
N HIS A 3 19.88 -0.68 14.60
CA HIS A 3 20.45 -2.00 14.92
C HIS A 3 21.44 -1.88 16.10
N LEU A 4 21.39 -2.82 17.04
CA LEU A 4 22.56 -3.28 17.80
C LEU A 4 22.46 -4.81 17.97
N ARG A 5 23.49 -5.52 17.49
CA ARG A 5 23.77 -6.95 17.68
C ARG A 5 24.98 -7.09 18.61
N SER A 6 24.95 -8.09 19.49
CA SER A 6 26.02 -9.07 19.83
C SER A 6 25.51 -9.90 21.02
N ALA A 7 25.40 -11.24 21.02
CA ALA A 7 26.34 -12.34 20.76
C ALA A 7 27.43 -12.49 21.84
N ASP A 8 27.28 -13.48 22.74
CA ASP A 8 28.18 -14.64 22.94
C ASP A 8 28.18 -15.18 24.39
N PHE A 9 27.82 -16.47 24.57
CA PHE A 9 28.74 -17.51 25.10
C PHE A 9 28.15 -18.93 24.98
N MET A 10 29.03 -19.88 24.62
CA MET A 10 28.78 -21.30 24.28
C MET A 10 29.27 -22.29 25.36
N ARG A 11 28.70 -23.52 25.33
CA ARG A 11 29.29 -24.89 25.56
C ARG A 11 29.33 -25.45 27.01
N GLU A 12 29.02 -26.74 27.35
CA GLU A 12 29.19 -28.11 26.74
C GLU A 12 28.11 -29.13 27.28
N LEU A 13 27.43 -29.97 26.46
CA LEU A 13 27.56 -31.45 26.16
C LEU A 13 27.32 -32.47 27.34
N PRO A 14 27.04 -33.79 27.11
CA PRO A 14 25.93 -34.46 26.39
C PRO A 14 25.36 -35.73 27.11
N VAL A 15 24.13 -36.18 26.85
CA VAL A 15 23.77 -37.62 26.97
C VAL A 15 22.75 -38.02 25.91
N PHE A 16 23.19 -38.95 25.05
CA PHE A 16 22.40 -39.77 24.16
C PHE A 16 21.43 -40.67 24.95
N VAL A 17 20.12 -40.60 24.67
CA VAL A 17 19.23 -41.76 24.84
C VAL A 17 18.41 -41.90 23.56
N VAL A 18 18.74 -42.96 22.83
CA VAL A 18 17.91 -43.55 21.79
C VAL A 18 16.68 -44.14 22.47
N LEU A 19 15.49 -43.61 22.20
CA LEU A 19 14.23 -44.28 22.52
C LEU A 19 13.43 -44.44 21.23
N CYS A 20 13.39 -45.69 20.78
CA CYS A 20 12.61 -46.16 19.66
C CYS A 20 11.11 -45.90 19.87
N PHE A 21 10.46 -45.62 18.74
CA PHE A 21 9.03 -45.55 18.50
C PHE A 21 8.14 -46.41 19.42
N ALA A 22 7.23 -45.73 20.11
CA ALA A 22 5.85 -46.18 20.18
C ALA A 22 4.98 -45.00 19.74
N SER A 23 4.59 -44.98 18.47
CA SER A 23 3.50 -44.15 17.98
C SER A 23 2.22 -44.60 18.67
N VAL A 24 1.95 -44.06 19.86
CA VAL A 24 0.61 -44.05 20.41
C VAL A 24 -0.24 -43.30 19.38
N PRO A 25 -1.34 -43.87 18.86
CA PRO A 25 -2.24 -43.07 18.05
C PRO A 25 -2.68 -41.92 18.95
N ALA A 26 -2.27 -40.70 18.62
CA ALA A 26 -2.87 -39.52 19.20
C ALA A 26 -4.37 -39.69 18.92
N ARG A 27 -5.14 -40.07 19.95
CA ARG A 27 -6.59 -39.94 19.94
C ARG A 27 -6.80 -38.52 19.42
N ALA A 28 -7.38 -38.39 18.23
CA ALA A 28 -7.75 -37.09 17.70
C ALA A 28 -8.54 -36.41 18.82
N MET A 29 -7.92 -35.44 19.49
CA MET A 29 -8.62 -34.63 20.47
C MET A 29 -9.75 -34.00 19.68
N ALA A 30 -10.99 -34.29 20.07
CA ALA A 30 -12.14 -33.70 19.42
C ALA A 30 -11.93 -32.18 19.41
N GLU A 31 -12.02 -31.57 18.22
CA GLU A 31 -11.84 -30.13 18.08
C GLU A 31 -12.82 -29.40 19.02
N PRO A 32 -12.37 -28.33 19.70
CA PRO A 32 -13.19 -27.63 20.67
C PRO A 32 -14.47 -27.09 20.01
N LEU A 33 -15.59 -27.19 20.72
CA LEU A 33 -16.85 -26.57 20.35
C LEU A 33 -16.80 -25.07 20.62
N LEU A 34 -16.29 -24.66 21.78
CA LEU A 34 -16.14 -23.25 22.14
C LEU A 34 -14.92 -22.64 21.44
N SER A 35 -15.11 -21.47 20.82
CA SER A 35 -14.01 -20.76 20.17
C SER A 35 -12.95 -20.32 21.18
N PRO A 36 -11.66 -20.67 21.02
CA PRO A 36 -10.60 -20.15 21.89
C PRO A 36 -10.49 -18.62 21.81
N ARG A 37 -10.92 -18.01 20.70
CA ARG A 37 -10.89 -16.55 20.49
C ARG A 37 -11.93 -15.79 21.30
N ASN A 38 -12.87 -16.47 21.97
CA ASN A 38 -13.80 -15.86 22.92
C ASN A 38 -13.09 -15.18 24.10
N LEU A 39 -11.87 -15.59 24.41
CA LEU A 39 -11.10 -15.07 25.55
C LEU A 39 -10.25 -13.84 25.20
N GLU A 40 -10.15 -13.49 23.91
CA GLU A 40 -9.28 -12.40 23.44
C GLU A 40 -9.93 -11.01 23.53
N ALA A 41 -11.25 -10.94 23.57
CA ALA A 41 -12.02 -9.70 23.65
C ALA A 41 -13.30 -9.92 24.47
N PRO A 42 -13.74 -8.92 25.25
CA PRO A 42 -14.95 -9.00 26.06
C PRO A 42 -16.22 -8.97 25.19
N PHE A 43 -17.36 -9.22 25.81
CA PHE A 43 -18.70 -9.19 25.22
C PHE A 43 -19.43 -7.90 25.63
N PRO A 44 -19.38 -6.84 24.80
CA PRO A 44 -19.89 -5.52 25.16
C PRO A 44 -21.42 -5.40 24.92
N TYR A 45 -22.22 -5.43 25.98
CA TYR A 45 -23.69 -5.28 25.89
C TYR A 45 -24.12 -3.80 25.82
N VAL A 46 -25.30 -3.52 25.28
CA VAL A 46 -25.88 -2.15 25.24
C VAL A 46 -26.93 -2.01 26.32
N ALA A 47 -26.79 -1.01 27.19
CA ALA A 47 -27.80 -0.72 28.22
C ALA A 47 -29.16 -0.40 27.58
N GLY A 48 -30.22 -1.03 28.08
CA GLY A 48 -31.57 -0.90 27.51
C GLY A 48 -31.80 -1.70 26.21
N GLY A 49 -30.83 -2.52 25.77
CA GLY A 49 -30.91 -3.31 24.56
C GLY A 49 -30.55 -4.78 24.75
N SER A 50 -30.46 -5.51 23.64
CA SER A 50 -30.01 -6.91 23.58
C SER A 50 -28.95 -7.07 22.50
N ARG A 51 -27.95 -7.90 22.74
CA ARG A 51 -26.95 -8.31 21.75
C ARG A 51 -26.71 -9.82 21.82
N GLU A 52 -26.29 -10.38 20.70
CA GLU A 52 -26.04 -11.82 20.54
C GLU A 52 -24.74 -12.05 19.78
N TRP A 53 -23.89 -12.94 20.28
CA TRP A 53 -22.59 -13.25 19.68
C TRP A 53 -22.41 -14.74 19.44
N PRO A 54 -21.89 -15.17 18.29
CA PRO A 54 -21.43 -16.55 18.13
C PRO A 54 -20.29 -16.84 19.10
N ILE A 55 -20.36 -17.98 19.81
CA ILE A 55 -19.31 -18.42 20.75
C ILE A 55 -18.75 -19.81 20.40
N LEU A 56 -19.23 -20.44 19.34
CA LEU A 56 -18.81 -21.76 18.90
C LEU A 56 -18.07 -21.72 17.56
N GLU A 57 -17.11 -22.63 17.36
CA GLU A 57 -16.39 -22.79 16.08
C GLU A 57 -17.20 -23.58 15.05
N ARG A 58 -18.17 -24.38 15.51
CA ARG A 58 -18.99 -25.27 14.69
C ARG A 58 -20.36 -25.49 15.30
N ALA A 59 -21.29 -26.01 14.49
CA ALA A 59 -22.65 -26.29 14.92
C ALA A 59 -22.70 -27.26 16.12
N VAL A 60 -23.66 -27.02 17.02
CA VAL A 60 -23.88 -27.82 18.23
C VAL A 60 -24.34 -29.24 17.87
N PRO A 61 -23.64 -30.31 18.30
CA PRO A 61 -24.10 -31.68 18.10
C PRO A 61 -25.42 -31.93 18.83
N GLY A 62 -26.31 -32.77 18.26
CA GLY A 62 -27.59 -33.12 18.87
C GLY A 62 -27.44 -33.71 20.28
N GLY A 63 -28.25 -33.24 21.23
CA GLY A 63 -28.22 -33.67 22.63
C GLY A 63 -27.12 -33.04 23.50
N THR A 64 -26.46 -31.98 23.01
CA THR A 64 -25.52 -31.16 23.80
C THR A 64 -26.29 -30.23 24.73
N SER A 65 -25.94 -30.19 26.02
CA SER A 65 -26.49 -29.21 26.96
C SER A 65 -25.54 -28.03 27.11
N ILE A 66 -26.05 -26.80 27.06
CA ILE A 66 -25.27 -25.59 27.31
C ILE A 66 -25.81 -24.90 28.55
N LYS A 67 -24.92 -24.59 29.49
CA LYS A 67 -25.25 -23.84 30.71
C LYS A 67 -24.36 -22.62 30.83
N VAL A 68 -24.90 -21.61 31.49
CA VAL A 68 -24.17 -20.42 31.94
C VAL A 68 -24.11 -20.44 33.47
N VAL A 69 -22.99 -19.99 34.02
CA VAL A 69 -22.74 -19.88 35.45
C VAL A 69 -22.14 -18.51 35.75
N THR A 70 -22.64 -17.80 36.76
CA THR A 70 -22.06 -16.53 37.22
C THR A 70 -22.10 -16.44 38.74
N ARG A 71 -21.21 -15.64 39.32
CA ARG A 71 -21.26 -15.28 40.74
C ARG A 71 -21.91 -13.91 40.91
N ASP A 72 -22.88 -13.80 41.81
CA ASP A 72 -23.49 -12.53 42.22
C ASP A 72 -23.39 -12.34 43.74
N GLY A 73 -22.38 -11.57 44.17
CA GLY A 73 -22.00 -11.52 45.59
C GLY A 73 -21.42 -12.87 46.02
N ASP A 74 -22.02 -13.48 47.04
CA ASP A 74 -21.66 -14.83 47.51
C ASP A 74 -22.48 -15.94 46.84
N ALA A 75 -23.53 -15.59 46.10
CA ALA A 75 -24.39 -16.57 45.43
C ALA A 75 -23.79 -17.04 44.09
N LEU A 76 -23.81 -18.35 43.84
CA LEU A 76 -23.56 -18.94 42.53
C LEU A 76 -24.90 -19.12 41.82
N LEU A 77 -25.04 -18.55 40.63
CA LEU A 77 -26.21 -18.71 39.78
C LEU A 77 -25.82 -19.60 38.60
N ASP A 78 -26.56 -20.68 38.35
CA ASP A 78 -26.37 -21.58 37.21
C ASP A 78 -27.70 -21.91 36.50
N GLY A 79 -27.65 -22.14 35.19
CA GLY A 79 -28.84 -22.46 34.39
C GLY A 79 -28.62 -22.28 32.90
N GLU A 80 -29.67 -22.45 32.09
CA GLU A 80 -29.66 -22.12 30.65
C GLU A 80 -29.77 -20.60 30.41
N GLN A 81 -30.44 -19.91 31.33
CA GLN A 81 -30.59 -18.47 31.37
C GLN A 81 -30.45 -17.98 32.83
N LEU A 82 -29.78 -16.85 33.00
CA LEU A 82 -29.52 -16.23 34.29
C LEU A 82 -29.97 -14.78 34.26
N ALA A 83 -30.48 -14.29 35.39
CA ALA A 83 -30.69 -12.86 35.62
C ALA A 83 -29.79 -12.39 36.78
N SER A 84 -28.92 -11.41 36.52
CA SER A 84 -28.02 -10.85 37.55
C SER A 84 -27.74 -9.38 37.24
N ARG A 85 -27.79 -8.52 38.27
CA ARG A 85 -27.41 -7.10 38.20
C ARG A 85 -27.99 -6.31 37.02
N GLY A 86 -29.26 -6.59 36.69
CA GLY A 86 -29.98 -5.93 35.60
C GLY A 86 -29.66 -6.48 34.20
N LEU A 87 -28.93 -7.59 34.11
CA LEU A 87 -28.62 -8.32 32.88
C LEU A 87 -29.34 -9.67 32.87
N ILE A 88 -29.78 -10.10 31.69
CA ILE A 88 -30.25 -11.45 31.39
C ILE A 88 -29.23 -12.06 30.43
N VAL A 89 -28.58 -13.14 30.86
CA VAL A 89 -27.54 -13.83 30.08
C VAL A 89 -28.01 -15.25 29.78
N ALA A 90 -27.96 -15.66 28.52
CA ALA A 90 -28.31 -16.99 28.07
C ALA A 90 -27.41 -17.42 26.92
N VAL A 91 -27.36 -18.73 26.63
CA VAL A 91 -26.83 -19.23 25.36
C VAL A 91 -27.97 -19.83 24.56
N THR A 92 -28.15 -19.39 23.33
CA THR A 92 -29.19 -19.88 22.42
C THR A 92 -28.89 -21.29 21.95
N ALA A 93 -29.90 -21.98 21.41
CA ALA A 93 -29.76 -23.36 20.93
C ALA A 93 -28.75 -23.51 19.77
N ASP A 94 -28.56 -22.46 18.97
CA ASP A 94 -27.57 -22.36 17.90
C ASP A 94 -26.18 -21.92 18.40
N GLY A 95 -25.99 -21.77 19.72
CA GLY A 95 -24.69 -21.51 20.31
C GLY A 95 -24.25 -20.05 20.28
N ARG A 96 -25.20 -19.11 20.43
CA ARG A 96 -24.92 -17.68 20.57
C ARG A 96 -25.09 -17.24 22.02
N LEU A 97 -24.11 -16.51 22.55
CA LEU A 97 -24.26 -15.82 23.83
C LEU A 97 -25.21 -14.64 23.63
N ARG A 98 -26.35 -14.63 24.33
CA ARG A 98 -27.30 -13.52 24.36
C ARG A 98 -27.20 -12.77 25.67
N VAL A 99 -27.07 -11.45 25.59
CA VAL A 99 -27.12 -10.56 26.75
C VAL A 99 -28.17 -9.47 26.51
N ALA A 100 -29.22 -9.47 27.32
CA ALA A 100 -30.22 -8.40 27.37
C ALA A 100 -30.04 -7.58 28.65
N ALA A 101 -30.04 -6.26 28.54
CA ALA A 101 -29.73 -5.35 29.65
C ALA A 101 -30.85 -4.35 29.88
N LYS A 102 -31.19 -4.10 31.15
CA LYS A 102 -32.10 -3.00 31.52
C LYS A 102 -31.50 -1.63 31.16
N ALA A 103 -32.36 -0.63 30.98
CA ALA A 103 -31.91 0.75 30.81
C ALA A 103 -31.03 1.19 32.01
N GLY A 104 -29.91 1.87 31.72
CA GLY A 104 -28.95 2.31 32.74
C GLY A 104 -28.04 1.20 33.32
N ALA A 105 -28.13 -0.04 32.84
CA ALA A 105 -27.27 -1.13 33.32
C ALA A 105 -25.78 -0.88 33.02
N ASN A 106 -24.94 -0.94 34.05
CA ASN A 106 -23.48 -0.71 33.97
C ASN A 106 -22.64 -1.85 34.59
N ALA A 107 -23.28 -2.98 34.90
CA ALA A 107 -22.65 -4.13 35.56
C ALA A 107 -21.56 -4.78 34.70
N ARG A 108 -20.54 -5.32 35.36
CA ARG A 108 -19.56 -6.25 34.75
C ARG A 108 -19.70 -7.61 35.38
N LEU A 109 -19.78 -8.64 34.55
CA LEU A 109 -19.94 -10.03 34.96
C LEU A 109 -18.85 -10.89 34.33
N ARG A 110 -18.41 -11.90 35.07
CA ARG A 110 -17.66 -13.04 34.53
C ARG A 110 -18.64 -14.20 34.45
N VAL A 111 -18.93 -14.64 33.23
CA VAL A 111 -19.90 -15.69 32.94
C VAL A 111 -19.16 -16.91 32.44
N GLU A 112 -19.17 -18.00 33.19
CA GLU A 112 -18.66 -19.28 32.72
C GLU A 112 -19.72 -19.96 31.83
N VAL A 113 -19.35 -20.29 30.60
CA VAL A 113 -20.16 -21.10 29.69
C VAL A 113 -19.65 -22.53 29.75
N VAL A 114 -20.56 -23.47 30.01
CA VAL A 114 -20.30 -24.91 30.08
C VAL A 114 -21.06 -25.61 28.96
N VAL A 115 -20.33 -26.15 27.99
CA VAL A 115 -20.90 -26.94 26.87
C VAL A 115 -20.62 -28.42 27.14
N SER A 116 -21.67 -29.22 27.30
CA SER A 116 -21.55 -30.66 27.61
C SER A 116 -22.14 -31.50 26.47
N PRO A 117 -21.31 -32.03 25.54
CA PRO A 117 -21.78 -32.91 24.48
C PRO A 117 -22.27 -34.24 25.06
N ARG A 118 -23.30 -34.86 24.44
CA ARG A 118 -23.91 -36.11 24.92
C ARG A 118 -22.90 -37.25 25.17
N ASN A 119 -21.88 -37.34 24.33
CA ASN A 119 -20.83 -38.37 24.38
C ASN A 119 -19.41 -37.75 24.38
N GLY A 120 -19.23 -36.62 25.05
CA GLY A 120 -17.96 -35.87 25.03
C GLY A 120 -17.55 -35.31 26.38
N VAL A 121 -16.34 -34.74 26.43
CA VAL A 121 -15.86 -33.99 27.59
C VAL A 121 -16.52 -32.62 27.58
N ALA A 122 -16.99 -32.16 28.75
CA ALA A 122 -17.55 -30.83 28.88
C ALA A 122 -16.46 -29.76 28.70
N GLU A 123 -16.71 -28.77 27.86
CA GLU A 123 -15.86 -27.61 27.66
C GLU A 123 -16.34 -26.45 28.52
N ARG A 124 -15.39 -25.66 29.04
CA ARG A 124 -15.68 -24.51 29.91
C ARG A 124 -14.87 -23.30 29.46
N GLN A 125 -15.52 -22.14 29.38
CA GLN A 125 -14.84 -20.86 29.15
C GLN A 125 -15.48 -19.77 30.01
N THR A 126 -14.65 -18.98 30.68
CA THR A 126 -15.10 -17.79 31.44
C THR A 126 -15.02 -16.57 30.55
N LEU A 127 -16.19 -15.99 30.24
CA LEU A 127 -16.37 -14.86 29.36
C LEU A 127 -16.54 -13.57 30.17
N GLU A 128 -15.92 -12.48 29.73
CA GLU A 128 -16.11 -11.15 30.32
C GLU A 128 -17.26 -10.42 29.63
N VAL A 129 -18.33 -10.11 30.38
CA VAL A 129 -19.50 -9.35 29.90
C VAL A 129 -19.49 -7.97 30.55
N ARG A 130 -19.60 -6.90 29.74
CA ARG A 130 -19.49 -5.51 30.23
C ARG A 130 -20.28 -4.53 29.36
N PRO A 131 -20.59 -3.31 29.84
CA PRO A 131 -21.27 -2.32 28.99
C PRO A 131 -20.37 -1.85 27.84
N ALA A 132 -20.96 -1.73 26.66
CA ALA A 132 -20.38 -1.03 25.52
C ALA A 132 -20.31 0.47 25.81
N PRO A 133 -19.27 1.20 25.36
CA PRO A 133 -19.30 2.65 25.35
C PRO A 133 -20.49 3.20 24.52
N PRO A 134 -20.93 4.44 24.78
CA PRO A 134 -21.84 5.15 23.89
C PRO A 134 -21.31 5.22 22.46
N ASP A 135 -22.22 5.41 21.51
CA ASP A 135 -21.84 5.58 20.11
C ASP A 135 -20.99 6.83 19.95
N ARG A 136 -19.83 6.67 19.30
CA ARG A 136 -18.90 7.76 19.06
C ARG A 136 -18.99 8.20 17.60
N PRO A 137 -18.85 9.49 17.28
CA PRO A 137 -18.74 10.00 15.90
C PRO A 137 -17.33 9.71 15.33
N ILE A 138 -16.89 8.47 15.50
CA ILE A 138 -15.58 7.96 15.11
C ILE A 138 -15.80 6.70 14.28
N SER A 139 -15.15 6.67 13.12
CA SER A 139 -14.96 5.47 12.32
C SER A 139 -13.49 5.09 12.30
N TYR A 140 -13.22 3.80 12.23
CA TYR A 140 -11.86 3.32 11.98
C TYR A 140 -11.66 3.04 10.50
N TYR A 141 -10.46 3.32 10.02
CA TYR A 141 -10.00 2.94 8.69
C TYR A 141 -9.05 1.75 8.84
N ALA A 142 -9.42 0.63 8.25
CA ALA A 142 -8.59 -0.57 8.16
C ALA A 142 -7.78 -0.57 6.87
N ASP A 143 -6.45 -0.57 7.02
CA ASP A 143 -5.59 -1.18 6.02
C ASP A 143 -5.68 -2.70 6.21
N PHE A 144 -6.63 -3.31 5.51
CA PHE A 144 -7.08 -4.63 5.93
C PHE A 144 -5.99 -5.72 5.78
N GLY A 145 -4.97 -5.47 4.94
CA GLY A 145 -3.79 -6.33 4.87
C GLY A 145 -3.05 -6.41 6.21
N ASP A 146 -2.91 -5.29 6.91
CA ASP A 146 -2.26 -5.18 8.22
C ASP A 146 -3.17 -5.67 9.36
N ASP A 147 -4.48 -5.43 9.26
CA ASP A 147 -5.46 -6.02 10.17
C ASP A 147 -5.41 -7.56 10.12
N LEU A 148 -5.29 -8.16 8.94
CA LEU A 148 -5.15 -9.62 8.80
C LEU A 148 -3.87 -10.15 9.46
N ILE A 149 -2.77 -9.37 9.45
CA ILE A 149 -1.55 -9.71 10.21
C ILE A 149 -1.88 -9.79 11.70
N ARG A 150 -2.54 -8.78 12.27
CA ARG A 150 -2.91 -8.79 13.71
C ARG A 150 -3.88 -9.91 14.08
N ILE A 151 -4.81 -10.25 13.18
CA ILE A 151 -5.84 -11.25 13.47
C ILE A 151 -5.28 -12.68 13.34
N PHE A 152 -4.47 -12.97 12.31
CA PHE A 152 -4.13 -14.35 11.92
C PHE A 152 -2.65 -14.71 11.98
N MET A 153 -1.73 -13.75 12.10
CA MET A 153 -0.31 -14.07 12.27
C MET A 153 0.00 -14.41 13.72
N ASN A 154 0.64 -15.56 13.93
CA ASN A 154 1.19 -15.90 15.23
C ASN A 154 2.45 -15.06 15.49
N SER A 155 2.44 -14.24 16.54
CA SER A 155 3.50 -13.28 16.83
C SER A 155 4.86 -13.92 17.18
N THR A 156 4.87 -15.16 17.68
CA THR A 156 6.10 -15.89 18.05
C THR A 156 6.76 -16.54 16.84
N SER A 157 5.97 -17.21 16.01
CA SER A 157 6.48 -17.95 14.84
C SER A 157 6.56 -17.09 13.57
N GLY A 158 5.77 -16.02 13.47
CA GLY A 158 5.59 -15.25 12.23
C GLY A 158 4.74 -15.95 11.17
N GLN A 159 4.12 -17.09 11.51
CA GLN A 159 3.32 -17.89 10.58
C GLN A 159 1.85 -17.46 10.59
N PHE A 160 1.24 -17.43 9.41
CA PHE A 160 -0.19 -17.16 9.25
C PHE A 160 -1.01 -18.42 9.52
N SER A 161 -2.01 -18.28 10.38
CA SER A 161 -3.07 -19.28 10.55
C SER A 161 -4.10 -19.15 9.43
N PRO A 162 -4.87 -20.21 9.13
CA PRO A 162 -6.01 -20.10 8.21
C PRO A 162 -6.97 -18.98 8.63
N VAL A 163 -7.49 -18.25 7.65
CA VAL A 163 -8.50 -17.21 7.87
C VAL A 163 -9.82 -17.87 8.24
N THR A 164 -10.37 -17.52 9.39
CA THR A 164 -11.64 -18.05 9.91
C THR A 164 -12.58 -16.94 10.35
N LYS A 165 -13.88 -17.21 10.34
CA LYS A 165 -14.91 -16.28 10.83
C LYS A 165 -14.68 -15.89 12.31
N ALA A 166 -14.24 -16.81 13.16
CA ALA A 166 -13.98 -16.55 14.58
C ALA A 166 -12.90 -15.48 14.79
N GLY A 167 -11.92 -15.36 13.86
CA GLY A 167 -10.95 -14.25 13.86
C GLY A 167 -11.63 -12.89 13.65
N PHE A 168 -12.58 -12.81 12.72
CA PHE A 168 -13.37 -11.59 12.50
C PHE A 168 -14.36 -11.31 13.65
N ASP A 169 -14.95 -12.34 14.24
CA ASP A 169 -15.87 -12.18 15.38
C ASP A 169 -15.13 -11.52 16.56
N GLN A 170 -13.90 -11.98 16.86
CA GLN A 170 -13.02 -11.34 17.83
C GLN A 170 -12.73 -9.87 17.47
N TYR A 171 -12.43 -9.61 16.20
CA TYR A 171 -12.07 -8.28 15.72
C TYR A 171 -13.24 -7.29 15.86
N PHE A 172 -14.45 -7.67 15.47
CA PHE A 172 -15.63 -6.82 15.60
C PHE A 172 -16.10 -6.65 17.06
N ARG A 173 -15.86 -7.63 17.95
CA ARG A 173 -16.05 -7.42 19.40
C ARG A 173 -15.15 -6.30 19.95
N ARG A 174 -13.91 -6.17 19.45
CA ARG A 174 -13.03 -5.04 19.82
C ARG A 174 -13.60 -3.70 19.38
N LEU A 175 -14.12 -3.60 18.15
CA LEU A 175 -14.80 -2.38 17.68
C LEU A 175 -15.98 -1.99 18.59
N GLN A 176 -16.84 -2.97 18.91
CA GLN A 176 -17.96 -2.75 19.81
C GLN A 176 -17.50 -2.29 21.22
N ALA A 177 -16.37 -2.82 21.71
CA ALA A 177 -15.79 -2.43 22.99
C ALA A 177 -15.22 -0.99 22.99
N HIS A 178 -14.99 -0.42 21.81
CA HIS A 178 -14.54 0.98 21.64
C HIS A 178 -15.69 1.96 21.38
N GLY A 179 -16.92 1.47 21.20
CA GLY A 179 -18.07 2.30 20.81
C GLY A 179 -18.10 2.65 19.31
N THR A 180 -17.32 1.95 18.50
CA THR A 180 -17.24 2.14 17.05
C THR A 180 -18.28 1.26 16.36
N ARG A 181 -19.10 1.86 15.49
CA ARG A 181 -20.16 1.16 14.73
C ARG A 181 -19.87 0.98 13.25
N ARG A 182 -18.80 1.59 12.76
CA ARG A 182 -18.43 1.55 11.35
C ARG A 182 -16.94 1.31 11.19
N LEU A 183 -16.62 0.44 10.25
CA LEU A 183 -15.27 0.21 9.76
C LEU A 183 -15.21 0.56 8.28
N ILE A 184 -14.26 1.40 7.91
CA ILE A 184 -13.93 1.70 6.53
C ILE A 184 -12.83 0.72 6.13
N VAL A 185 -13.11 -0.16 5.17
CA VAL A 185 -12.25 -1.29 4.84
C VAL A 185 -11.60 -1.06 3.48
N TRP A 186 -10.28 -0.95 3.47
CA TRP A 186 -9.51 -1.03 2.23
C TRP A 186 -8.97 -2.45 2.05
N LEU A 187 -9.44 -3.13 1.00
CA LEU A 187 -9.19 -4.55 0.74
C LEU A 187 -7.93 -4.82 -0.11
N SER A 188 -6.98 -3.87 -0.16
CA SER A 188 -5.83 -3.81 -1.08
C SER A 188 -6.18 -3.31 -2.51
N PRO A 189 -5.17 -3.01 -3.38
CA PRO A 189 -5.41 -2.52 -4.74
C PRO A 189 -6.22 -3.49 -5.61
N PHE A 190 -6.02 -4.80 -5.41
CA PHE A 190 -6.88 -5.86 -5.93
C PHE A 190 -7.67 -6.48 -4.76
N PRO A 191 -8.98 -6.20 -4.63
CA PRO A 191 -9.76 -6.59 -3.45
C PRO A 191 -9.67 -8.07 -3.10
N TYR A 192 -9.59 -8.36 -1.79
CA TYR A 192 -9.70 -9.72 -1.25
C TYR A 192 -11.05 -10.40 -1.51
N ILE A 193 -12.12 -9.61 -1.66
CA ILE A 193 -13.44 -10.09 -2.07
C ILE A 193 -13.54 -9.88 -3.58
N ALA A 194 -13.23 -10.92 -4.36
CA ALA A 194 -13.17 -10.88 -5.80
C ALA A 194 -14.12 -11.90 -6.45
N ASP A 195 -14.66 -11.56 -7.62
CA ASP A 195 -15.41 -12.48 -8.49
C ASP A 195 -14.67 -12.57 -9.83
N ALA A 196 -14.35 -13.80 -10.24
CA ALA A 196 -13.72 -14.11 -11.52
C ALA A 196 -14.48 -13.51 -12.72
N LYS A 197 -15.81 -13.40 -12.62
CA LYS A 197 -16.68 -12.86 -13.69
C LYS A 197 -16.50 -11.37 -13.93
N ASN A 198 -15.82 -10.65 -13.04
CA ASN A 198 -15.47 -9.25 -13.27
C ASN A 198 -14.38 -9.08 -14.32
N TYR A 199 -13.67 -10.15 -14.68
CA TYR A 199 -12.49 -10.09 -15.53
C TYR A 199 -12.72 -10.83 -16.83
N ALA A 200 -11.87 -10.55 -17.83
CA ALA A 200 -11.84 -11.41 -19.00
C ALA A 200 -11.41 -12.83 -18.56
N PRO A 201 -12.04 -13.90 -19.07
CA PRO A 201 -11.73 -15.27 -18.63
C PRO A 201 -10.25 -15.64 -18.74
N GLU A 202 -9.59 -15.19 -19.80
CA GLU A 202 -8.16 -15.41 -20.04
C GLU A 202 -7.26 -14.68 -19.03
N ASP A 203 -7.67 -13.48 -18.58
CA ASP A 203 -6.91 -12.68 -17.62
C ASP A 203 -7.04 -13.29 -16.22
N TRP A 204 -8.26 -13.70 -15.82
CA TRP A 204 -8.49 -14.39 -14.55
C TRP A 204 -7.76 -15.72 -14.49
N LEU A 205 -7.91 -16.58 -15.51
CA LEU A 205 -7.29 -17.89 -15.53
C LEU A 205 -5.76 -17.80 -15.47
N ARG A 206 -5.19 -16.80 -16.14
CA ARG A 206 -3.75 -16.52 -16.07
C ARG A 206 -3.33 -16.12 -14.66
N TYR A 207 -4.03 -15.15 -14.04
CA TYR A 207 -3.77 -14.72 -12.67
C TYR A 207 -3.84 -15.91 -11.69
N GLU A 208 -4.91 -16.71 -11.77
CA GLU A 208 -5.11 -17.86 -10.88
C GLU A 208 -3.98 -18.88 -11.02
N ARG A 209 -3.57 -19.23 -12.25
CA ARG A 209 -2.47 -20.18 -12.49
C ARG A 209 -1.14 -19.69 -11.91
N GLN A 210 -0.82 -18.40 -12.09
CA GLN A 210 0.40 -17.81 -11.54
C GLN A 210 0.35 -17.73 -10.00
N ALA A 211 -0.80 -17.36 -9.42
CA ALA A 211 -1.00 -17.34 -7.98
C ALA A 211 -0.88 -18.74 -7.37
N ARG A 212 -1.49 -19.76 -7.98
CA ARG A 212 -1.38 -21.17 -7.55
C ARG A 212 0.05 -21.69 -7.64
N ALA A 213 0.78 -21.34 -8.70
CA ALA A 213 2.20 -21.71 -8.82
C ALA A 213 3.05 -21.22 -7.64
N ILE A 214 2.70 -20.08 -7.02
CA ILE A 214 3.39 -19.56 -5.83
C ILE A 214 2.82 -20.19 -4.54
N LEU A 215 1.50 -20.34 -4.45
CA LEU A 215 0.82 -20.90 -3.28
C LEU A 215 1.15 -22.37 -3.05
N ASP A 216 1.32 -23.13 -4.11
CA ASP A 216 1.49 -24.58 -4.07
C ASP A 216 2.97 -25.00 -4.16
N ASP A 217 3.90 -24.04 -4.21
CA ASP A 217 5.34 -24.33 -4.32
C ASP A 217 5.92 -24.91 -3.02
N GLU A 218 6.41 -26.15 -3.09
CA GLU A 218 7.00 -26.85 -1.95
C GLU A 218 8.37 -26.28 -1.50
N PRO A 219 9.33 -25.98 -2.42
CA PRO A 219 10.58 -25.30 -2.05
C PRO A 219 10.38 -24.02 -1.24
N LEU A 220 9.57 -23.08 -1.73
CA LEU A 220 9.25 -21.83 -1.05
C LEU A 220 8.53 -22.10 0.28
N SER A 221 7.62 -23.08 0.32
CA SER A 221 6.97 -23.47 1.57
C SER A 221 7.94 -23.97 2.63
N ARG A 222 9.01 -24.69 2.24
CA ARG A 222 10.06 -25.10 3.17
C ARG A 222 10.88 -23.92 3.67
N VAL A 223 11.26 -22.99 2.78
CA VAL A 223 11.97 -21.75 3.13
C VAL A 223 11.18 -20.95 4.17
N LEU A 224 9.90 -20.68 3.89
CA LEU A 224 9.05 -19.87 4.76
C LEU A 224 8.78 -20.54 6.12
N LYS A 225 8.63 -21.87 6.17
CA LYS A 225 8.43 -22.61 7.43
C LYS A 225 9.70 -22.67 8.28
N ALA A 226 10.87 -22.75 7.66
CA ALA A 226 12.16 -22.81 8.37
C ALA A 226 12.54 -21.47 9.01
N ARG A 227 11.98 -20.36 8.53
CA ARG A 227 12.27 -19.02 9.02
C ARG A 227 11.56 -18.72 10.33
N THR A 228 12.26 -18.03 11.22
CA THR A 228 11.69 -17.45 12.44
C THR A 228 11.32 -16.00 12.19
N GLY A 229 10.07 -15.61 12.52
CA GLY A 229 9.61 -14.24 12.38
C GLY A 229 8.99 -13.92 11.02
N PHE A 230 8.76 -12.64 10.76
CA PHE A 230 8.06 -12.19 9.55
C PHE A 230 8.88 -12.43 8.28
N ALA A 231 8.19 -12.84 7.22
CA ALA A 231 8.70 -12.92 5.85
C ALA A 231 7.63 -12.37 4.91
N SER A 232 8.02 -11.46 4.02
CA SER A 232 7.06 -10.75 3.16
C SER A 232 6.25 -11.70 2.27
N TRP A 233 6.85 -12.77 1.74
CA TRP A 233 6.09 -13.76 0.94
C TRP A 233 5.24 -14.72 1.76
N SER A 234 5.43 -14.81 3.08
CA SER A 234 4.45 -15.46 3.96
C SER A 234 3.14 -14.66 3.97
N TRP A 235 3.25 -13.35 4.12
CA TRP A 235 2.11 -12.43 4.06
C TRP A 235 1.46 -12.38 2.67
N LEU A 236 2.24 -12.21 1.60
CA LEU A 236 1.70 -12.18 0.23
C LEU A 236 0.98 -13.49 -0.15
N ARG A 237 1.48 -14.65 0.28
CA ARG A 237 0.78 -15.93 0.08
C ARG A 237 -0.54 -15.96 0.84
N ALA A 238 -0.59 -15.46 2.07
CA ALA A 238 -1.86 -15.34 2.79
C ALA A 238 -2.86 -14.43 2.04
N LEU A 239 -2.40 -13.31 1.48
CA LEU A 239 -3.24 -12.42 0.67
C LEU A 239 -3.73 -13.08 -0.63
N LEU A 240 -2.87 -13.79 -1.36
CA LEU A 240 -3.24 -14.53 -2.56
C LEU A 240 -4.27 -15.62 -2.26
N ALA A 241 -4.04 -16.42 -1.20
CA ALA A 241 -4.97 -17.45 -0.77
C ALA A 241 -6.34 -16.86 -0.39
N THR A 242 -6.33 -15.67 0.23
CA THR A 242 -7.55 -14.96 0.58
C THR A 242 -8.35 -14.56 -0.65
N ARG A 243 -7.70 -14.02 -1.70
CA ARG A 243 -8.37 -13.64 -2.96
C ARG A 243 -8.98 -14.82 -3.71
N LEU A 244 -8.35 -15.99 -3.63
CA LEU A 244 -8.83 -17.21 -4.27
C LEU A 244 -9.86 -17.97 -3.42
N ASN A 245 -10.18 -17.48 -2.21
CA ASN A 245 -11.16 -18.10 -1.33
C ASN A 245 -12.55 -17.44 -1.50
N PRO A 246 -13.53 -18.11 -2.14
CA PRO A 246 -14.87 -17.55 -2.35
C PRO A 246 -15.63 -17.29 -1.04
N GLU A 247 -15.24 -17.95 0.06
CA GLU A 247 -15.92 -17.82 1.35
C GLU A 247 -15.46 -16.60 2.15
N PHE A 248 -14.36 -15.94 1.76
CA PHE A 248 -13.77 -14.85 2.54
C PHE A 248 -14.76 -13.69 2.76
N GLY A 249 -15.40 -13.22 1.69
CA GLY A 249 -16.37 -12.13 1.76
C GLY A 249 -17.55 -12.47 2.68
N ARG A 250 -18.04 -13.72 2.61
CA ARG A 250 -19.13 -14.20 3.47
C ARG A 250 -18.71 -14.27 4.94
N MET A 251 -17.48 -14.73 5.25
CA MET A 251 -16.97 -14.77 6.62
C MET A 251 -16.87 -13.37 7.21
N LEU A 252 -16.27 -12.42 6.47
CA LEU A 252 -16.14 -11.03 6.91
C LEU A 252 -17.51 -10.34 7.06
N GLY A 253 -18.35 -10.45 6.03
CA GLY A 253 -19.67 -9.83 5.98
C GLY A 253 -20.62 -10.39 7.04
N GLN A 254 -20.72 -11.71 7.17
CA GLN A 254 -21.58 -12.31 8.20
C GLN A 254 -21.10 -11.95 9.61
N SER A 255 -19.78 -11.93 9.83
CA SER A 255 -19.23 -11.52 11.12
C SER A 255 -19.56 -10.06 11.45
N ALA A 256 -19.41 -9.13 10.51
CA ALA A 256 -19.80 -7.74 10.73
C ALA A 256 -21.30 -7.60 11.01
N ALA A 257 -22.16 -8.31 10.27
CA ALA A 257 -23.61 -8.33 10.49
C ALA A 257 -23.98 -8.87 11.88
N ASP A 258 -23.39 -10.01 12.28
CA ASP A 258 -23.59 -10.62 13.60
C ASP A 258 -23.24 -9.65 14.75
N HIS A 259 -22.31 -8.73 14.50
CA HIS A 259 -21.84 -7.75 15.48
C HIS A 259 -22.48 -6.36 15.28
N GLY A 260 -23.42 -6.20 14.35
CA GLY A 260 -24.07 -4.91 14.07
C GLY A 260 -23.07 -3.81 13.65
N ILE A 261 -21.96 -4.19 13.03
CA ILE A 261 -20.95 -3.28 12.49
C ILE A 261 -21.24 -3.03 11.02
N ARG A 262 -21.32 -1.75 10.64
CA ARG A 262 -21.47 -1.34 9.24
C ARG A 262 -20.11 -1.22 8.58
N LEU A 263 -20.03 -1.55 7.31
CA LEU A 263 -18.80 -1.50 6.55
C LEU A 263 -18.91 -0.46 5.44
N THR A 264 -17.83 0.27 5.21
CA THR A 264 -17.65 1.13 4.03
C THR A 264 -16.58 0.49 3.17
N VAL A 265 -16.85 0.31 1.87
CA VAL A 265 -15.80 -0.11 0.94
C VAL A 265 -14.93 1.10 0.62
N CYS A 266 -13.63 0.97 0.84
CA CYS A 266 -12.65 1.97 0.44
C CYS A 266 -11.98 1.54 -0.86
N PHE A 267 -12.03 2.41 -1.87
CA PHE A 267 -11.30 2.26 -3.12
C PHE A 267 -10.22 3.34 -3.23
N ARG A 268 -8.97 2.92 -3.49
CA ARG A 268 -7.83 3.83 -3.67
C ARG A 268 -7.42 3.88 -5.15
N PRO A 269 -7.76 4.95 -5.90
CA PRO A 269 -7.47 5.03 -7.33
C PRO A 269 -5.97 5.09 -7.67
N PHE A 270 -5.11 5.47 -6.73
CA PHE A 270 -3.68 5.69 -6.96
C PHE A 270 -2.76 4.68 -6.26
N GLU A 271 -3.31 3.55 -5.82
CA GLU A 271 -2.55 2.54 -5.06
C GLU A 271 -2.09 1.36 -5.92
N ALA A 272 -2.36 1.39 -7.23
CA ALA A 272 -1.83 0.39 -8.15
C ALA A 272 -0.29 0.39 -8.18
N ALA A 273 0.36 1.48 -7.81
CA ALA A 273 1.81 1.58 -7.63
C ALA A 273 2.38 0.55 -6.63
N LEU A 274 1.66 0.26 -5.53
CA LEU A 274 2.07 -0.74 -4.54
C LEU A 274 2.33 -2.12 -5.17
N THR A 275 1.67 -2.42 -6.28
CA THR A 275 1.74 -3.74 -6.92
C THR A 275 3.12 -4.04 -7.50
N LYS A 276 3.89 -3.00 -7.84
CA LYS A 276 5.27 -3.13 -8.35
C LYS A 276 6.29 -3.58 -7.30
N TYR A 277 6.01 -3.38 -6.02
CA TYR A 277 6.91 -3.81 -4.95
C TYR A 277 7.06 -5.34 -4.91
N TYR A 278 6.08 -6.07 -5.44
CA TYR A 278 6.01 -7.52 -5.34
C TYR A 278 6.01 -8.20 -6.71
N ALA A 279 6.56 -7.53 -7.72
CA ALA A 279 6.63 -8.04 -9.07
C ALA A 279 7.44 -9.35 -9.15
N VAL A 280 6.88 -10.37 -9.80
CA VAL A 280 7.55 -11.65 -10.05
C VAL A 280 7.75 -11.83 -11.55
N PRO A 281 8.99 -11.84 -12.06
CA PRO A 281 9.26 -12.07 -13.47
C PRO A 281 8.71 -13.42 -13.95
N ALA A 282 8.12 -13.42 -15.15
CA ALA A 282 7.59 -14.62 -15.80
C ALA A 282 8.28 -14.88 -17.14
N PHE A 283 8.62 -16.15 -17.38
CA PHE A 283 9.32 -16.64 -18.56
C PHE A 283 8.61 -17.85 -19.15
N ASP A 284 8.87 -18.13 -20.42
CA ASP A 284 8.60 -19.43 -21.03
C ASP A 284 9.75 -20.42 -20.75
N GLN A 285 9.53 -21.71 -21.00
CA GLN A 285 10.55 -22.76 -20.81
C GLN A 285 11.83 -22.50 -21.61
N ASP A 286 11.73 -21.83 -22.75
CA ASP A 286 12.86 -21.53 -23.64
C ASP A 286 13.63 -20.25 -23.24
N GLY A 287 13.31 -19.66 -22.09
CA GLY A 287 13.90 -18.42 -21.59
C GLY A 287 13.25 -17.15 -22.15
N THR A 288 12.25 -17.24 -23.01
CA THR A 288 11.54 -16.06 -23.52
C THR A 288 10.84 -15.34 -22.38
N TYR A 289 11.20 -14.08 -22.14
CA TYR A 289 10.51 -13.24 -21.17
C TYR A 289 9.07 -12.98 -21.61
N LEU A 290 8.14 -13.11 -20.67
CA LEU A 290 6.72 -12.95 -20.92
C LEU A 290 6.24 -11.59 -20.39
N TRP A 291 6.31 -11.39 -19.06
CA TRP A 291 5.83 -10.19 -18.35
C TRP A 291 6.26 -10.24 -16.87
N GLU A 292 5.92 -9.18 -16.13
CA GLU A 292 5.96 -9.19 -14.65
C GLU A 292 4.58 -9.58 -14.13
N PHE A 293 4.51 -10.61 -13.29
CA PHE A 293 3.30 -10.90 -12.53
C PHE A 293 3.20 -9.95 -11.34
N LEU A 294 2.07 -9.24 -11.23
CA LEU A 294 1.80 -8.30 -10.15
C LEU A 294 0.73 -8.90 -9.23
N PRO A 295 1.12 -9.59 -8.14
CA PRO A 295 0.20 -10.38 -7.32
C PRO A 295 -0.88 -9.53 -6.63
N LEU A 296 -0.59 -8.24 -6.40
CA LEU A 296 -1.53 -7.29 -5.79
C LEU A 296 -2.33 -6.47 -6.82
N ALA A 297 -2.05 -6.59 -8.12
CA ALA A 297 -2.82 -5.91 -9.16
C ALA A 297 -3.97 -6.79 -9.65
N SER A 298 -5.06 -6.17 -10.11
CA SER A 298 -6.19 -6.92 -10.67
C SER A 298 -5.77 -7.64 -11.95
N PRO A 299 -6.48 -8.71 -12.36
CA PRO A 299 -6.26 -9.36 -13.65
C PRO A 299 -6.30 -8.39 -14.83
N THR A 300 -7.20 -7.40 -14.80
CA THR A 300 -7.28 -6.35 -15.83
C THR A 300 -6.00 -5.53 -15.91
N ILE A 301 -5.43 -5.11 -14.77
CA ILE A 301 -4.19 -4.32 -14.74
C ILE A 301 -2.99 -5.18 -15.19
N ASN A 302 -2.92 -6.44 -14.78
CA ASN A 302 -1.88 -7.39 -15.22
C ASN A 302 -1.93 -7.63 -16.73
N GLY A 303 -3.12 -7.88 -17.29
CA GLY A 303 -3.28 -8.32 -18.68
C GLY A 303 -3.45 -7.20 -19.70
N ARG A 304 -3.88 -6.01 -19.28
CA ARG A 304 -4.34 -4.91 -20.16
C ARG A 304 -3.85 -3.54 -19.71
N SER A 305 -2.65 -3.46 -19.15
CA SER A 305 -2.02 -2.19 -18.74
C SER A 305 -1.95 -1.17 -19.89
N ASP A 306 -1.79 -1.64 -21.12
CA ASP A 306 -1.86 -0.86 -22.35
C ASP A 306 -3.26 -0.32 -22.70
N GLN A 307 -4.30 -0.64 -21.94
CA GLN A 307 -5.66 -0.13 -22.10
C GLN A 307 -6.14 0.67 -20.89
N VAL A 308 -5.61 0.39 -19.70
CA VAL A 308 -6.04 1.04 -18.45
C VAL A 308 -4.99 1.95 -17.83
N GLY A 309 -3.72 1.84 -18.24
CA GLY A 309 -2.60 2.62 -17.71
C GLY A 309 -2.37 3.94 -18.45
N TRP A 310 -1.75 4.89 -17.76
CA TRP A 310 -1.23 6.12 -18.36
C TRP A 310 -0.10 5.83 -19.34
N ARG A 311 0.17 6.75 -20.26
CA ARG A 311 1.18 6.60 -21.32
C ARG A 311 2.47 7.31 -20.97
N HIS A 312 3.59 6.70 -21.34
CA HIS A 312 4.90 7.31 -21.20
C HIS A 312 5.04 8.56 -22.08
N TYR A 313 5.81 9.57 -21.66
CA TYR A 313 5.99 10.82 -22.44
C TYR A 313 6.48 10.56 -23.88
N ARG A 314 7.25 9.48 -24.10
CA ARG A 314 7.71 9.06 -25.44
C ARG A 314 6.55 8.73 -26.37
N ASP A 315 5.51 8.06 -25.88
CA ASP A 315 4.29 7.78 -26.66
C ASP A 315 3.50 9.06 -26.91
N VAL A 316 3.39 9.93 -25.91
CA VAL A 316 2.74 11.25 -26.05
C VAL A 316 3.40 12.05 -27.17
N LEU A 317 4.74 12.16 -27.18
CA LEU A 317 5.49 12.88 -28.21
C LEU A 317 5.28 12.30 -29.61
N ARG A 318 5.24 10.97 -29.76
CA ARG A 318 4.92 10.32 -31.04
C ARG A 318 3.53 10.72 -31.53
N GLU A 319 2.53 10.72 -30.64
CA GLU A 319 1.16 11.06 -30.97
C GLU A 319 1.00 12.50 -31.44
N ILE A 320 1.72 13.44 -30.84
CA ILE A 320 1.66 14.87 -31.20
C ILE A 320 2.62 15.27 -32.33
N GLY A 321 3.24 14.31 -33.02
CA GLY A 321 4.05 14.56 -34.22
C GLY A 321 5.53 14.82 -33.97
N HIS A 322 6.05 14.51 -32.78
CA HIS A 322 7.46 14.66 -32.41
C HIS A 322 8.14 13.30 -32.21
N ALA A 323 7.94 12.37 -33.15
CA ALA A 323 8.45 10.99 -33.06
C ALA A 323 9.98 10.92 -32.88
N ASP A 324 10.74 11.75 -33.61
CA ASP A 324 12.20 11.80 -33.49
C ASP A 324 12.66 12.23 -32.09
N ALA A 325 11.87 13.04 -31.39
CA ALA A 325 12.18 13.47 -30.03
C ALA A 325 11.92 12.38 -28.97
N ALA A 326 11.19 11.32 -29.33
CA ALA A 326 10.87 10.19 -28.47
C ALA A 326 11.78 8.97 -28.71
N GLU A 327 12.45 8.91 -29.85
CA GLU A 327 13.23 7.74 -30.27
C GLU A 327 14.69 7.88 -29.84
N LEU A 328 15.14 7.00 -28.95
CA LEU A 328 16.55 6.90 -28.54
C LEU A 328 17.47 6.72 -29.75
N SER A 329 18.58 7.45 -29.77
CA SER A 329 19.57 7.42 -30.86
C SER A 329 21.01 7.26 -30.38
N ALA A 330 21.33 7.79 -29.19
CA ALA A 330 22.68 7.79 -28.67
C ALA A 330 22.75 7.81 -27.13
N LEU A 331 23.89 7.35 -26.61
CA LEU A 331 24.27 7.44 -25.19
C LEU A 331 25.52 8.30 -25.09
N GLU A 332 25.49 9.36 -24.28
CA GLU A 332 26.67 10.11 -23.89
C GLU A 332 27.18 9.57 -22.56
N LEU A 333 28.46 9.22 -22.49
CA LEU A 333 29.16 8.81 -21.27
C LEU A 333 30.06 9.97 -20.83
N PRO A 334 29.54 10.90 -20.01
CA PRO A 334 30.25 12.12 -19.65
C PRO A 334 31.42 11.84 -18.69
N GLY A 335 32.39 12.73 -18.73
CA GLY A 335 33.54 12.74 -17.85
C GLY A 335 34.61 11.70 -18.15
N VAL A 336 34.47 10.86 -19.20
CA VAL A 336 35.50 9.88 -19.58
C VAL A 336 36.77 10.59 -20.06
N THR A 337 37.87 10.38 -19.34
CA THR A 337 39.19 10.91 -19.70
C THR A 337 39.82 10.06 -20.80
N ASP A 338 40.58 10.68 -21.71
CA ASP A 338 41.23 10.00 -22.83
C ASP A 338 40.25 9.18 -23.72
N GLY A 339 39.12 9.80 -24.09
CA GLY A 339 38.09 9.16 -24.91
C GLY A 339 38.61 8.56 -26.23
N GLY A 340 39.70 9.11 -26.77
CA GLY A 340 40.37 8.60 -27.97
C GLY A 340 40.88 7.16 -27.80
N ARG A 341 41.26 6.74 -26.59
CA ARG A 341 41.67 5.36 -26.28
C ARG A 341 40.56 4.35 -26.54
N PHE A 342 39.30 4.72 -26.31
CA PHE A 342 38.14 3.84 -26.39
C PHE A 342 37.41 3.93 -27.74
N ALA A 343 37.66 5.00 -28.51
CA ALA A 343 37.09 5.19 -29.82
C ALA A 343 37.42 4.02 -30.76
N GLY A 344 36.41 3.50 -31.47
CA GLY A 344 36.58 2.39 -32.41
C GLY A 344 36.93 1.02 -31.80
N ARG A 345 37.03 0.89 -30.46
CA ARG A 345 37.21 -0.41 -29.81
C ARG A 345 35.89 -1.19 -29.76
N SER A 346 35.98 -2.52 -29.85
CA SER A 346 34.86 -3.46 -29.73
C SER A 346 34.52 -3.86 -28.28
N GLY A 347 35.14 -3.23 -27.29
CA GLY A 347 35.01 -3.61 -25.88
C GLY A 347 33.68 -3.24 -25.25
N LEU A 348 33.04 -2.14 -25.68
CA LEU A 348 31.73 -1.74 -25.17
C LEU A 348 30.65 -2.66 -25.70
N ARG A 349 29.78 -3.14 -24.81
CA ARG A 349 28.58 -3.89 -25.17
C ARG A 349 27.36 -3.15 -24.65
N VAL A 350 26.44 -2.87 -25.57
CA VAL A 350 25.11 -2.34 -25.24
C VAL A 350 24.10 -3.42 -25.62
N VAL A 351 23.35 -3.89 -24.64
CA VAL A 351 22.35 -4.95 -24.81
C VAL A 351 20.99 -4.39 -24.47
N ALA A 352 20.03 -4.49 -25.39
CA ALA A 352 18.64 -4.22 -25.10
C ALA A 352 17.97 -5.47 -24.50
N SER A 353 17.20 -5.27 -23.44
CA SER A 353 16.57 -6.36 -22.70
C SER A 353 15.11 -6.04 -22.37
N PRO A 354 14.20 -7.04 -22.41
CA PRO A 354 12.83 -6.87 -21.94
C PRO A 354 12.69 -7.00 -20.40
N PHE A 355 13.72 -7.49 -19.70
CA PHE A 355 13.77 -7.66 -18.25
C PHE A 355 15.08 -7.11 -17.64
N PRO A 356 15.11 -6.70 -16.36
CA PRO A 356 16.32 -6.20 -15.71
C PRO A 356 17.29 -7.34 -15.37
N PRO A 357 18.54 -7.08 -14.99
CA PRO A 357 19.39 -8.11 -14.39
C PRO A 357 18.74 -8.72 -13.15
N LEU A 358 18.55 -10.04 -13.15
CA LEU A 358 17.95 -10.78 -12.04
C LEU A 358 19.02 -11.47 -11.19
N ALA A 359 18.69 -11.72 -9.92
CA ALA A 359 19.51 -12.53 -9.04
C ALA A 359 19.33 -14.03 -9.34
N ASP A 360 20.42 -14.80 -9.30
CA ASP A 360 20.42 -16.23 -9.65
C ASP A 360 19.50 -17.07 -8.77
N ASP A 361 19.46 -16.75 -7.48
CA ASP A 361 18.70 -17.45 -6.44
C ASP A 361 17.27 -16.92 -6.30
N SER A 362 16.88 -15.93 -7.11
CA SER A 362 15.51 -15.45 -7.13
C SER A 362 14.57 -16.50 -7.73
N PHE A 363 13.43 -16.70 -7.10
CA PHE A 363 12.37 -17.49 -7.72
C PHE A 363 11.60 -16.66 -8.75
N VAL A 364 11.44 -17.24 -9.95
CA VAL A 364 10.69 -16.68 -11.07
C VAL A 364 9.62 -17.67 -11.54
N LEU A 365 8.59 -17.15 -12.22
CA LEU A 365 7.55 -17.97 -12.82
C LEU A 365 8.00 -18.49 -14.18
N VAL A 366 7.87 -19.80 -14.42
CA VAL A 366 8.13 -20.45 -15.71
C VAL A 366 6.84 -21.06 -16.22
N ARG A 367 6.41 -20.64 -17.40
CA ARG A 367 5.26 -21.21 -18.11
C ARG A 367 5.69 -22.52 -18.76
N GLU A 368 5.04 -23.61 -18.40
CA GLU A 368 5.23 -24.92 -19.01
C GLU A 368 4.49 -25.03 -20.36
N SER A 369 4.86 -26.02 -21.17
CA SER A 369 4.20 -26.30 -22.46
C SER A 369 2.68 -26.57 -22.36
N SER A 370 2.21 -27.02 -21.18
CA SER A 370 0.77 -27.18 -20.88
C SER A 370 0.04 -25.85 -20.62
N GLY A 371 0.77 -24.74 -20.54
CA GLY A 371 0.28 -23.43 -20.11
C GLY A 371 0.09 -23.29 -18.60
N ALA A 372 0.54 -24.28 -17.81
CA ALA A 372 0.67 -24.16 -16.36
C ALA A 372 1.91 -23.31 -16.00
N PHE A 373 1.97 -22.80 -14.77
CA PHE A 373 3.13 -22.09 -14.26
C PHE A 373 3.77 -22.88 -13.11
N GLN A 374 5.09 -22.78 -13.00
CA GLN A 374 5.85 -23.28 -11.85
C GLN A 374 6.81 -22.20 -11.36
N LEU A 375 7.12 -22.24 -10.07
CA LEU A 375 8.14 -21.39 -9.48
C LEU A 375 9.51 -22.10 -9.58
N ARG A 376 10.54 -21.42 -10.10
CA ARG A 376 11.89 -21.97 -10.24
C ARG A 376 12.96 -20.93 -9.93
N PRO A 377 14.13 -21.30 -9.38
CA PRO A 377 15.27 -20.39 -9.29
C PRO A 377 15.69 -19.92 -10.69
N PHE A 378 15.94 -18.62 -10.85
CA PHE A 378 16.29 -18.03 -12.14
C PHE A 378 17.55 -18.65 -12.75
N ALA A 379 18.52 -19.06 -11.93
CA ALA A 379 19.72 -19.77 -12.37
C ALA A 379 19.43 -20.99 -13.26
N THR A 380 18.27 -21.64 -13.12
CA THR A 380 17.88 -22.81 -13.93
C THR A 380 17.55 -22.50 -15.38
N LEU A 381 17.23 -21.23 -15.71
CA LEU A 381 16.91 -20.77 -17.07
C LEU A 381 17.74 -19.56 -17.51
N ARG A 382 18.64 -19.05 -16.67
CA ARG A 382 19.41 -17.82 -16.91
C ARG A 382 20.04 -17.80 -18.29
N ASP A 383 20.77 -18.86 -18.66
CA ASP A 383 21.52 -18.87 -19.92
C ASP A 383 20.56 -18.81 -21.13
N ALA A 384 19.42 -19.48 -21.04
CA ALA A 384 18.37 -19.41 -22.06
C ALA A 384 17.74 -18.02 -22.12
N ALA A 385 17.45 -17.39 -20.97
CA ALA A 385 16.85 -16.05 -20.90
C ALA A 385 17.82 -14.95 -21.36
N ASP A 386 19.09 -15.03 -20.96
CA ASP A 386 20.14 -14.11 -21.34
C ASP A 386 20.43 -14.18 -22.85
N ALA A 387 20.30 -15.38 -23.46
CA ALA A 387 20.39 -15.56 -24.91
C ALA A 387 19.23 -14.90 -25.69
N LYS A 388 18.12 -14.55 -25.04
CA LYS A 388 17.00 -13.79 -25.66
C LYS A 388 17.20 -12.29 -25.64
N ARG A 389 18.20 -11.79 -24.91
CA ARG A 389 18.55 -10.36 -24.95
C ARG A 389 19.10 -10.01 -26.33
N VAL A 390 18.98 -8.74 -26.72
CA VAL A 390 19.36 -8.27 -28.06
C VAL A 390 20.62 -7.42 -27.95
N PRO A 391 21.81 -7.95 -28.30
CA PRO A 391 22.99 -7.12 -28.50
C PRO A 391 22.71 -6.09 -29.58
N LEU A 392 23.04 -4.83 -29.33
CA LEU A 392 22.89 -3.78 -30.33
C LEU A 392 24.10 -3.77 -31.25
N ASP A 393 23.91 -4.27 -32.47
CA ASP A 393 24.93 -4.25 -33.51
C ASP A 393 25.08 -2.86 -34.14
N GLY A 394 26.25 -2.59 -34.72
CA GLY A 394 26.51 -1.34 -35.45
C GLY A 394 26.71 -0.11 -34.55
N ILE A 395 26.84 -0.29 -33.23
CA ILE A 395 27.20 0.78 -32.31
C ILE A 395 28.56 1.39 -32.66
N ARG A 396 28.68 2.71 -32.57
CA ARG A 396 29.94 3.44 -32.82
C ARG A 396 30.27 4.31 -31.63
N ILE A 397 31.47 4.11 -31.09
CA ILE A 397 32.03 4.91 -30.01
C ILE A 397 32.88 6.02 -30.60
N GLN A 398 32.51 7.26 -30.32
CA GLN A 398 33.22 8.46 -30.75
C GLN A 398 33.63 9.28 -29.53
N PRO A 399 34.84 9.85 -29.52
CA PRO A 399 35.23 10.77 -28.47
C PRO A 399 34.47 12.09 -28.63
N THR A 400 34.06 12.69 -27.52
CA THR A 400 33.51 14.05 -27.48
C THR A 400 34.41 14.95 -26.64
N GLN A 401 34.13 16.26 -26.62
CA GLN A 401 34.86 17.20 -25.76
C GLN A 401 34.73 16.87 -24.27
N THR A 402 33.65 16.17 -23.88
CA THR A 402 33.27 15.94 -22.50
C THR A 402 33.25 14.46 -22.12
N GLY A 403 33.59 13.53 -23.01
CA GLY A 403 33.58 12.10 -22.74
C GLY A 403 33.49 11.23 -24.01
N LEU A 404 32.58 10.25 -24.00
CA LEU A 404 32.29 9.39 -25.15
C LEU A 404 30.84 9.57 -25.62
N CYS A 405 30.61 9.40 -26.92
CA CYS A 405 29.28 9.27 -27.51
C CYS A 405 29.17 7.91 -28.20
N VAL A 406 28.12 7.17 -27.85
CA VAL A 406 27.78 5.87 -28.41
C VAL A 406 26.56 6.08 -29.30
N THR A 407 26.76 5.98 -30.60
CA THR A 407 25.71 6.17 -31.62
C THR A 407 25.31 4.85 -32.26
N GLY A 408 24.22 4.84 -33.03
CA GLY A 408 23.65 3.62 -33.61
C GLY A 408 22.82 2.82 -32.61
N VAL A 409 22.39 3.47 -31.52
CA VAL A 409 21.57 2.85 -30.48
C VAL A 409 20.12 2.95 -30.90
N SER A 410 19.47 1.81 -31.15
CA SER A 410 18.05 1.73 -31.41
C SER A 410 17.44 0.67 -30.51
N LEU A 411 16.35 1.02 -29.82
CA LEU A 411 15.69 0.11 -28.89
C LEU A 411 14.73 -0.80 -29.67
N PRO A 412 14.94 -2.13 -29.68
CA PRO A 412 14.00 -3.06 -30.28
C PRO A 412 12.63 -3.02 -29.59
N ARG A 413 11.57 -3.29 -30.34
CA ARG A 413 10.21 -3.36 -29.79
C ARG A 413 10.14 -4.39 -28.67
N GLY A 414 9.49 -4.02 -27.56
CA GLY A 414 9.33 -4.89 -26.40
C GLY A 414 10.51 -4.89 -25.43
N CYS A 415 11.63 -4.20 -25.75
CA CYS A 415 12.71 -3.97 -24.79
C CYS A 415 12.43 -2.72 -23.95
N ARG A 416 12.73 -2.80 -22.65
CA ARG A 416 12.59 -1.70 -21.67
C ARG A 416 13.95 -1.22 -21.15
N TYR A 417 14.93 -2.12 -21.04
CA TYR A 417 16.22 -1.83 -20.42
C TYR A 417 17.34 -1.78 -21.46
N LEU A 418 18.34 -0.95 -21.17
CA LEU A 418 19.67 -1.05 -21.77
C LEU A 418 20.65 -1.48 -20.69
N ILE A 419 21.44 -2.50 -21.00
CA ILE A 419 22.51 -3.00 -20.15
C ILE A 419 23.82 -2.67 -20.84
N VAL A 420 24.56 -1.73 -20.25
CA VAL A 420 25.85 -1.27 -20.75
C VAL A 420 26.94 -1.95 -19.93
N SER A 421 27.87 -2.62 -20.60
CA SER A 421 28.97 -3.36 -19.97
C SER A 421 30.22 -3.28 -20.83
N TRP A 422 31.34 -3.73 -20.29
CA TRP A 422 32.60 -3.79 -21.01
C TRP A 422 33.17 -5.21 -20.98
N ALA A 423 33.70 -5.69 -22.12
CA ALA A 423 34.14 -7.08 -22.28
C ALA A 423 35.53 -7.37 -21.73
N ASP A 424 36.39 -6.36 -21.61
CA ASP A 424 37.82 -6.48 -21.24
C ASP A 424 38.15 -5.64 -19.99
N ASP A 425 38.38 -6.32 -18.86
CA ASP A 425 38.49 -5.67 -17.55
C ASP A 425 39.67 -4.69 -17.43
N ASP A 426 40.76 -4.89 -18.19
CA ASP A 426 41.98 -4.08 -18.10
C ASP A 426 41.94 -2.78 -18.94
N ALA A 427 40.85 -2.56 -19.70
CA ALA A 427 40.74 -1.43 -20.64
C ALA A 427 39.34 -0.79 -20.69
N SER A 428 38.58 -0.87 -19.61
CA SER A 428 37.26 -0.23 -19.48
C SER A 428 37.37 1.27 -19.13
N PRO A 429 36.46 2.14 -19.63
CA PRO A 429 36.38 3.52 -19.18
C PRO A 429 35.83 3.61 -17.75
N ASP A 430 36.38 4.54 -16.97
CA ASP A 430 35.78 4.96 -15.70
C ASP A 430 34.66 5.95 -15.99
N LEU A 431 33.46 5.71 -15.45
CA LEU A 431 32.30 6.59 -15.56
C LEU A 431 32.05 7.31 -14.23
N SER A 432 31.32 8.42 -14.25
CA SER A 432 30.78 8.98 -13.02
C SER A 432 29.87 7.96 -12.33
N ALA A 433 30.07 7.75 -11.02
CA ALA A 433 29.24 6.86 -10.22
C ALA A 433 27.77 7.30 -10.19
N LEU A 434 27.53 8.62 -10.09
CA LEU A 434 26.21 9.21 -9.86
C LEU A 434 25.54 9.74 -11.14
N SER A 435 26.32 10.15 -12.15
CA SER A 435 25.81 10.61 -13.44
C SER A 435 26.49 9.90 -14.62
N PRO A 436 26.36 8.56 -14.73
CA PRO A 436 27.16 7.74 -15.64
C PRO A 436 26.80 7.91 -17.12
N VAL A 437 25.59 8.35 -17.43
CA VAL A 437 25.06 8.38 -18.80
C VAL A 437 24.04 9.49 -18.99
N VAL A 438 24.01 10.07 -20.20
CA VAL A 438 22.94 10.94 -20.70
C VAL A 438 22.38 10.31 -21.97
N LEU A 439 21.07 10.19 -22.09
CA LEU A 439 20.41 9.62 -23.26
C LEU A 439 20.02 10.73 -24.24
N ARG A 440 20.18 10.48 -25.54
CA ARG A 440 19.80 11.40 -26.61
C ARG A 440 18.79 10.77 -27.55
N ALA A 441 17.78 11.55 -27.92
CA ALA A 441 16.83 11.19 -28.95
C ALA A 441 17.37 11.50 -30.36
N LYS A 442 16.72 10.98 -31.41
CA LYS A 442 17.03 11.35 -32.80
C LYS A 442 16.85 12.86 -33.05
N GLY A 443 15.88 13.46 -32.39
CA GLY A 443 15.62 14.91 -32.42
C GLY A 443 16.67 15.76 -31.72
N GLY A 444 17.68 15.16 -31.08
CA GLY A 444 18.79 15.84 -30.40
C GLY A 444 18.52 16.27 -28.95
N ASN A 445 17.26 16.29 -28.52
CA ASN A 445 16.86 16.50 -27.13
C ASN A 445 17.36 15.36 -26.22
N ARG A 446 17.49 15.64 -24.92
CA ARG A 446 17.79 14.60 -23.94
C ARG A 446 16.54 13.79 -23.61
N LEU A 447 16.74 12.52 -23.35
CA LEU A 447 15.78 11.69 -22.63
C LEU A 447 16.31 11.63 -21.18
N GLY A 448 15.58 12.24 -20.25
CA GLY A 448 16.04 12.45 -18.87
C GLY A 448 15.02 12.10 -17.79
N ARG A 449 13.91 11.44 -18.12
CA ARG A 449 12.91 10.93 -17.15
C ARG A 449 13.02 9.41 -16.95
N GLU A 450 14.22 8.85 -17.10
CA GLU A 450 14.56 7.43 -17.00
C GLU A 450 15.31 7.15 -15.69
N THR A 451 15.35 5.88 -15.27
CA THR A 451 16.10 5.46 -14.09
C THR A 451 17.42 4.81 -14.48
N THR A 452 18.50 5.15 -13.79
CA THR A 452 19.83 4.55 -14.00
C THR A 452 20.39 4.00 -12.69
N TYR A 453 21.02 2.83 -12.77
CA TYR A 453 21.65 2.20 -11.61
C TYR A 453 22.75 1.22 -12.04
N TRP A 454 23.62 0.87 -11.09
CA TRP A 454 24.74 -0.03 -11.29
C TRP A 454 24.41 -1.41 -10.76
N VAL A 455 24.78 -2.44 -11.52
CA VAL A 455 24.79 -3.84 -11.08
C VAL A 455 26.22 -4.32 -10.89
N GLN A 456 26.52 -4.84 -9.70
CA GLN A 456 27.84 -5.39 -9.39
C GLN A 456 27.98 -6.86 -9.81
N GLY A 457 29.22 -7.35 -9.88
CA GLY A 457 29.56 -8.64 -10.50
C GLY A 457 29.02 -9.89 -9.79
N SER A 458 28.54 -9.81 -8.54
CA SER A 458 27.95 -10.99 -7.87
C SER A 458 26.57 -11.35 -8.46
N PRO A 459 26.28 -12.63 -8.74
CA PRO A 459 24.95 -13.07 -9.17
C PRO A 459 23.84 -12.88 -8.12
N THR A 460 24.20 -12.61 -6.86
CA THR A 460 23.25 -12.35 -5.75
C THR A 460 23.38 -10.92 -5.24
N ASP A 461 23.92 -10.02 -6.06
CA ASP A 461 24.10 -8.62 -5.66
C ASP A 461 22.75 -7.93 -5.37
N PRO A 462 22.62 -7.15 -4.28
CA PRO A 462 21.38 -6.43 -3.96
C PRO A 462 20.94 -5.39 -4.99
N SER A 463 21.74 -5.04 -6.00
CA SER A 463 21.29 -4.21 -7.13
C SER A 463 20.66 -5.02 -8.26
N ARG A 464 20.58 -6.36 -8.14
CA ARG A 464 19.80 -7.22 -9.02
C ARG A 464 18.38 -7.35 -8.50
N VAL A 465 17.41 -7.50 -9.41
CA VAL A 465 16.02 -7.75 -9.03
C VAL A 465 15.87 -9.20 -8.59
N ALA A 466 15.22 -9.41 -7.45
CA ALA A 466 14.84 -10.72 -6.95
C ALA A 466 13.36 -10.66 -6.49
N GLY A 467 12.42 -10.91 -7.40
CA GLY A 467 10.98 -10.77 -7.14
C GLY A 467 10.56 -11.51 -5.86
N ILE A 468 10.86 -12.81 -5.81
CA ILE A 468 10.91 -13.59 -4.57
C ILE A 468 12.38 -13.97 -4.32
N THR A 469 12.91 -13.61 -3.17
CA THR A 469 14.29 -13.96 -2.77
C THR A 469 14.37 -15.40 -2.25
N ALA A 470 15.58 -15.94 -2.14
CA ALA A 470 15.81 -17.27 -1.61
C ALA A 470 15.39 -17.46 -0.13
N ASP A 471 15.23 -16.36 0.62
CA ASP A 471 14.80 -16.36 2.02
C ASP A 471 13.32 -15.95 2.23
N GLY A 472 12.57 -15.81 1.14
CA GLY A 472 11.13 -15.50 1.17
C GLY A 472 10.79 -14.03 1.41
N GLU A 473 11.76 -13.14 1.21
CA GLU A 473 11.56 -11.70 1.06
C GLU A 473 11.35 -11.32 -0.41
N TYR A 474 11.21 -10.03 -0.68
CA TYR A 474 11.05 -9.50 -2.03
C TYR A 474 12.11 -8.44 -2.30
N TRP A 475 12.44 -8.30 -3.58
CA TRP A 475 13.39 -7.32 -4.05
C TRP A 475 13.06 -6.90 -5.48
N ALA A 476 12.23 -5.87 -5.63
CA ALA A 476 11.82 -5.37 -6.94
C ALA A 476 12.81 -4.33 -7.50
N GLU A 477 12.46 -3.76 -8.64
CA GLU A 477 13.27 -2.76 -9.36
C GLU A 477 13.61 -1.54 -8.49
N PHE A 478 12.68 -1.12 -7.64
CA PHE A 478 12.87 -0.02 -6.70
C PHE A 478 14.02 -0.31 -5.74
N GLN A 479 13.98 -1.45 -5.06
CA GLN A 479 15.00 -1.85 -4.07
C GLN A 479 16.37 -2.05 -4.74
N ALA A 480 16.38 -2.62 -5.94
CA ALA A 480 17.59 -2.77 -6.75
C ALA A 480 18.23 -1.40 -7.07
N SER A 481 17.42 -0.45 -7.56
CA SER A 481 17.89 0.91 -7.85
C SER A 481 18.37 1.63 -6.59
N GLU A 482 17.62 1.58 -5.48
CA GLU A 482 18.00 2.22 -4.22
C GLU A 482 19.28 1.65 -3.63
N ALA A 483 19.44 0.32 -3.65
CA ALA A 483 20.64 -0.33 -3.13
C ALA A 483 21.88 0.03 -3.95
N SER A 484 21.74 0.11 -5.27
CA SER A 484 22.78 0.70 -6.12
C SER A 484 23.08 2.12 -5.68
N GLN A 485 22.09 3.02 -5.63
CA GLN A 485 22.28 4.44 -5.29
C GLN A 485 22.96 4.63 -3.92
N ARG A 486 22.58 3.83 -2.91
CA ARG A 486 23.24 3.82 -1.58
C ARG A 486 24.69 3.33 -1.66
N SER A 487 24.95 2.30 -2.46
CA SER A 487 26.29 1.76 -2.66
C SER A 487 27.21 2.77 -3.35
N VAL A 488 26.76 3.46 -4.42
CA VAL A 488 27.58 4.47 -5.09
C VAL A 488 27.75 5.73 -4.24
N ALA A 489 26.73 6.15 -3.48
CA ALA A 489 26.85 7.31 -2.58
C ALA A 489 27.92 7.12 -1.48
N ALA A 490 28.14 5.88 -1.04
CA ALA A 490 29.18 5.53 -0.06
C ALA A 490 30.53 5.15 -0.70
N GLY A 491 30.56 5.03 -2.04
CA GLY A 491 31.69 4.52 -2.81
C GLY A 491 32.54 5.62 -3.46
N PRO A 492 33.44 5.23 -4.40
CA PRO A 492 34.23 6.19 -5.16
C PRO A 492 33.35 7.02 -6.11
N GLU A 493 33.79 8.24 -6.44
CA GLU A 493 33.10 9.14 -7.37
C GLU A 493 33.01 8.59 -8.81
N ARG A 494 33.88 7.62 -9.13
CA ARG A 494 33.97 7.00 -10.44
C ARG A 494 33.98 5.49 -10.34
N LEU A 495 33.32 4.83 -11.29
CA LEU A 495 33.26 3.38 -11.39
C LEU A 495 33.64 2.92 -12.80
N SER A 496 34.48 1.89 -12.86
CA SER A 496 34.77 1.17 -14.10
C SER A 496 33.62 0.24 -14.47
N LEU A 497 33.30 0.14 -15.77
CA LEU A 497 32.42 -0.90 -16.32
C LEU A 497 33.02 -2.31 -16.26
N ALA A 498 34.31 -2.47 -15.93
CA ALA A 498 34.94 -3.77 -15.72
C ALA A 498 34.24 -4.56 -14.61
N GLY A 499 33.80 -5.78 -14.91
CA GLY A 499 33.01 -6.63 -14.01
C GLY A 499 31.69 -6.02 -13.50
N ARG A 500 31.18 -4.94 -14.13
CA ARG A 500 29.96 -4.23 -13.72
C ARG A 500 29.04 -3.99 -14.90
N GLN A 501 27.78 -3.73 -14.59
CA GLN A 501 26.79 -3.33 -15.60
C GLN A 501 26.17 -2.01 -15.19
N LEU A 502 26.07 -1.08 -16.12
CA LEU A 502 25.21 0.09 -16.00
C LEU A 502 23.86 -0.25 -16.62
N VAL A 503 22.80 -0.15 -15.84
CA VAL A 503 21.43 -0.40 -16.28
C VAL A 503 20.71 0.92 -16.46
N VAL A 504 20.05 1.06 -17.61
CA VAL A 504 19.13 2.17 -17.92
C VAL A 504 17.73 1.58 -18.08
N ASP A 505 16.82 1.95 -17.19
CA ASP A 505 15.40 1.62 -17.27
C ASP A 505 14.64 2.77 -17.94
N LEU A 506 14.19 2.54 -19.17
CA LEU A 506 13.50 3.53 -20.00
C LEU A 506 12.00 3.67 -19.66
N GLY A 507 11.48 2.92 -18.69
CA GLY A 507 10.06 2.83 -18.38
C GLY A 507 9.28 1.98 -19.39
N ALA A 508 8.15 1.43 -18.93
CA ALA A 508 7.20 0.75 -19.79
C ALA A 508 6.41 1.74 -20.67
N ASP A 509 5.84 1.28 -21.78
CA ASP A 509 5.01 2.15 -22.65
C ASP A 509 3.75 2.65 -21.94
N ALA A 510 3.16 1.78 -21.10
CA ALA A 510 2.06 2.11 -20.21
C ALA A 510 2.37 1.69 -18.77
N THR A 511 2.10 2.59 -17.83
CA THR A 511 2.32 2.38 -16.41
C THR A 511 1.18 1.55 -15.80
N VAL A 512 1.52 0.64 -14.90
CA VAL A 512 0.56 -0.07 -14.04
C VAL A 512 0.33 0.67 -12.73
N GLU A 513 1.15 1.67 -12.45
CA GLU A 513 1.23 2.42 -11.21
C GLU A 513 0.19 3.56 -11.18
N MET A 514 -0.04 4.17 -12.34
CA MET A 514 -1.07 5.20 -12.53
C MET A 514 -2.16 4.72 -13.50
N ILE A 515 -3.37 4.55 -12.98
CA ILE A 515 -4.54 4.08 -13.74
C ILE A 515 -5.26 5.28 -14.40
N ASP A 516 -5.54 5.16 -15.69
CA ASP A 516 -6.24 6.16 -16.49
C ASP A 516 -7.75 5.98 -16.39
N PHE A 517 -8.38 6.60 -15.39
CA PHE A 517 -9.83 6.60 -15.27
C PHE A 517 -10.56 7.41 -16.35
N ASN A 518 -9.85 8.08 -17.28
CA ASN A 518 -10.48 8.58 -18.50
C ASN A 518 -10.86 7.42 -19.43
N GLN A 519 -10.22 6.25 -19.29
CA GLN A 519 -10.54 5.05 -20.06
C GLN A 519 -11.76 4.33 -19.47
N PRO A 520 -12.79 4.01 -20.29
CA PRO A 520 -13.98 3.30 -19.83
C PRO A 520 -13.67 1.95 -19.18
N LEU A 521 -12.70 1.19 -19.70
CA LEU A 521 -12.32 -0.12 -19.16
C LEU A 521 -11.82 -0.02 -17.71
N ALA A 522 -11.04 1.02 -17.39
CA ALA A 522 -10.53 1.24 -16.04
C ALA A 522 -11.66 1.51 -15.04
N ARG A 523 -12.61 2.39 -15.41
CA ARG A 523 -13.78 2.68 -14.57
C ARG A 523 -14.71 1.48 -14.42
N GLN A 524 -15.00 0.78 -15.51
CA GLN A 524 -15.82 -0.43 -15.49
C GLN A 524 -15.20 -1.53 -14.61
N ASN A 525 -13.88 -1.66 -14.59
CA ASN A 525 -13.19 -2.57 -13.67
C ASN A 525 -13.44 -2.17 -12.21
N ALA A 526 -13.18 -0.91 -11.86
CA ALA A 526 -13.39 -0.40 -10.50
C ALA A 526 -14.84 -0.54 -10.02
N VAL A 527 -15.83 -0.20 -10.87
CA VAL A 527 -17.25 -0.33 -10.56
C VAL A 527 -17.64 -1.79 -10.29
N ARG A 528 -17.16 -2.74 -11.11
CA ARG A 528 -17.45 -4.18 -10.91
C ARG A 528 -16.81 -4.75 -9.64
N GLU A 529 -15.59 -4.35 -9.34
CA GLU A 529 -14.90 -4.73 -8.11
C GLU A 529 -15.64 -4.20 -6.87
N ILE A 530 -16.00 -2.92 -6.87
CA ILE A 530 -16.81 -2.30 -5.81
C ILE A 530 -18.17 -3.00 -5.68
N ALA A 531 -18.86 -3.27 -6.79
CA ALA A 531 -20.14 -3.96 -6.78
C ALA A 531 -20.06 -5.33 -6.09
N THR A 532 -18.97 -6.08 -6.32
CA THR A 532 -18.75 -7.39 -5.71
C THR A 532 -18.61 -7.30 -4.20
N VAL A 533 -17.90 -6.28 -3.70
CA VAL A 533 -17.78 -6.03 -2.25
C VAL A 533 -19.14 -5.62 -1.66
N LEU A 534 -19.88 -4.74 -2.34
CA LEU A 534 -21.19 -4.25 -1.90
C LEU A 534 -22.30 -5.33 -1.88
N GLN A 535 -22.09 -6.49 -2.49
CA GLN A 535 -23.00 -7.64 -2.35
C GLN A 535 -23.00 -8.19 -0.93
N GLN A 536 -21.95 -7.94 -0.13
CA GLN A 536 -21.93 -8.31 1.27
C GLN A 536 -22.81 -7.32 2.07
N PRO A 537 -23.91 -7.77 2.73
CA PRO A 537 -24.93 -6.88 3.28
C PRO A 537 -24.46 -5.74 4.22
N PRO A 538 -23.42 -5.92 5.06
CA PRO A 538 -22.95 -4.84 5.92
C PRO A 538 -22.29 -3.67 5.17
N PHE A 539 -21.85 -3.87 3.93
CA PHE A 539 -21.24 -2.81 3.13
C PHE A 539 -22.31 -1.89 2.57
N ASP A 540 -22.47 -0.72 3.21
CA ASP A 540 -23.57 0.22 2.97
C ASP A 540 -23.11 1.60 2.46
N ASP A 541 -21.82 1.79 2.19
CA ASP A 541 -21.20 3.10 1.87
C ASP A 541 -19.91 2.92 1.06
N ILE A 542 -19.54 3.93 0.26
CA ILE A 542 -18.32 3.93 -0.58
C ILE A 542 -17.43 5.13 -0.21
N LEU A 543 -16.13 4.88 -0.01
CA LEU A 543 -15.11 5.92 0.14
C LEU A 543 -14.09 5.82 -1.00
N ILE A 544 -13.95 6.90 -1.77
CA ILE A 544 -12.84 7.11 -2.70
C ILE A 544 -11.72 7.80 -1.95
N ASN A 545 -10.67 7.03 -1.68
CA ASN A 545 -9.53 7.48 -0.91
C ASN A 545 -8.38 7.83 -1.85
N THR A 546 -8.20 9.12 -2.14
CA THR A 546 -7.21 9.68 -3.09
C THR A 546 -5.77 9.68 -2.57
N ARG A 547 -5.52 8.90 -1.53
CA ARG A 547 -4.25 8.72 -0.87
C ARG A 547 -3.44 7.62 -1.57
N SER A 548 -2.11 7.73 -1.45
CA SER A 548 -1.14 6.76 -1.93
C SER A 548 0.04 6.79 -0.96
N HIS A 549 0.64 5.63 -0.70
CA HIS A 549 1.76 5.48 0.25
C HIS A 549 3.05 5.01 -0.43
N VAL A 550 3.07 4.98 -1.77
CA VAL A 550 4.15 4.39 -2.57
C VAL A 550 4.72 5.38 -3.59
N ASP A 551 6.03 5.61 -3.54
CA ASP A 551 6.81 6.33 -4.56
C ASP A 551 7.75 5.34 -5.29
N LEU A 552 8.02 5.56 -6.57
CA LEU A 552 8.63 4.58 -7.49
C LEU A 552 10.16 4.70 -7.62
N PRO A 553 10.87 3.80 -8.35
CA PRO A 553 12.34 3.78 -8.43
C PRO A 553 12.93 5.15 -8.76
N VAL A 554 14.02 5.51 -8.09
CA VAL A 554 14.58 6.86 -8.12
C VAL A 554 16.08 6.81 -8.42
N SER A 555 16.51 7.44 -9.51
CA SER A 555 17.92 7.80 -9.74
C SER A 555 18.17 9.30 -9.51
N LEU A 556 17.14 10.14 -9.65
CA LEU A 556 17.22 11.59 -9.56
C LEU A 556 16.26 12.16 -8.52
N ALA A 557 16.63 13.27 -7.92
CA ALA A 557 15.82 13.96 -6.94
C ALA A 557 15.97 15.48 -7.11
N ASP A 558 15.02 16.23 -6.56
CA ASP A 558 15.04 17.69 -6.56
C ASP A 558 15.13 18.24 -5.13
N GLY A 559 15.72 19.42 -5.00
CA GLY A 559 16.03 20.03 -3.71
C GLY A 559 16.81 21.33 -3.84
N ASP A 560 17.45 21.76 -2.76
CA ASP A 560 18.17 23.04 -2.68
C ASP A 560 19.27 23.23 -3.74
N GLN A 561 19.78 22.13 -4.31
CA GLN A 561 20.82 22.12 -5.34
C GLN A 561 20.29 21.86 -6.76
N GLY A 562 18.97 21.94 -6.91
CA GLY A 562 18.23 21.58 -8.13
C GLY A 562 18.18 20.07 -8.37
N THR A 563 17.84 19.70 -9.59
CA THR A 563 17.76 18.30 -10.01
C THR A 563 19.15 17.66 -10.02
N ARG A 564 19.35 16.65 -9.16
CA ARG A 564 20.63 15.92 -9.00
C ARG A 564 20.38 14.43 -8.78
N PRO A 565 21.39 13.57 -8.99
CA PRO A 565 21.32 12.18 -8.54
C PRO A 565 20.97 12.05 -7.07
N VAL A 566 20.06 11.15 -6.73
CA VAL A 566 19.61 10.96 -5.34
C VAL A 566 20.76 10.56 -4.42
N GLY A 567 21.72 9.78 -4.93
CA GLY A 567 22.93 9.41 -4.19
C GLY A 567 23.79 10.61 -3.78
N LEU A 568 23.75 11.74 -4.52
CA LEU A 568 24.48 12.95 -4.13
C LEU A 568 23.85 13.59 -2.88
N TYR A 569 22.52 13.70 -2.85
CA TYR A 569 21.80 14.22 -1.68
C TYR A 569 22.07 13.38 -0.42
N TRP A 570 22.21 12.06 -0.58
CA TRP A 570 22.56 11.14 0.51
C TRP A 570 24.03 11.28 0.92
N HIS A 571 24.95 11.38 -0.03
CA HIS A 571 26.37 11.60 0.22
C HIS A 571 26.60 12.89 1.04
N GLU A 572 25.91 13.97 0.66
CA GLU A 572 26.00 15.27 1.33
C GLU A 572 25.17 15.37 2.63
N ARG A 573 24.40 14.33 2.98
CA ARG A 573 23.51 14.26 4.16
C ARG A 573 22.49 15.41 4.25
N ARG A 574 22.11 16.01 3.12
CA ARG A 574 21.10 17.07 3.07
C ARG A 574 19.69 16.53 2.84
N GLY A 575 19.58 15.34 2.24
CA GLY A 575 18.30 14.75 1.84
C GLY A 575 17.66 15.54 0.70
N PRO A 576 17.00 14.87 -0.26
CA PRO A 576 16.24 15.59 -1.28
C PRO A 576 14.95 16.17 -0.69
N ARG A 577 14.39 17.19 -1.35
CA ARG A 577 13.03 17.65 -1.07
C ARG A 577 11.98 16.76 -1.72
N MET A 578 12.28 16.26 -2.93
CA MET A 578 11.36 15.44 -3.72
C MET A 578 12.13 14.37 -4.49
N HIS A 579 11.60 13.15 -4.49
CA HIS A 579 12.08 12.08 -5.35
C HIS A 579 11.44 12.18 -6.74
N LEU A 580 12.22 11.93 -7.80
CA LEU A 580 11.75 12.01 -9.18
C LEU A 580 11.65 10.60 -9.77
N GLY A 581 10.63 9.87 -9.31
CA GLY A 581 10.32 8.52 -9.78
C GLY A 581 9.71 8.46 -11.18
N LEU A 582 9.79 7.27 -11.79
CA LEU A 582 9.26 7.01 -13.14
C LEU A 582 7.75 7.32 -13.27
N ASP A 583 6.96 7.23 -12.21
CA ASP A 583 5.52 7.57 -12.20
C ASP A 583 5.23 8.97 -12.76
N LYS A 584 6.18 9.90 -12.60
CA LYS A 584 6.09 11.30 -13.04
C LYS A 584 6.43 11.49 -14.54
N ALA A 585 6.85 10.43 -15.22
CA ALA A 585 7.12 10.39 -16.66
C ALA A 585 5.87 10.06 -17.51
N TYR A 586 4.73 9.80 -16.86
CA TYR A 586 3.50 9.36 -17.51
C TYR A 586 2.37 10.39 -17.44
N LEU A 587 1.43 10.29 -18.39
CA LEU A 587 0.29 11.17 -18.56
C LEU A 587 -0.96 10.35 -18.94
N PRO A 588 -2.18 10.73 -18.49
CA PRO A 588 -3.43 10.19 -19.05
C PRO A 588 -3.49 10.31 -20.58
N ARG A 589 -4.10 9.36 -21.26
CA ARG A 589 -4.09 9.32 -22.74
C ARG A 589 -4.80 10.51 -23.36
N SER A 590 -5.92 10.91 -22.77
CA SER A 590 -6.70 12.06 -23.24
C SER A 590 -5.88 13.34 -23.28
N GLU A 591 -4.92 13.47 -22.35
CA GLU A 591 -4.11 14.68 -22.21
C GLU A 591 -2.98 14.79 -23.24
N ALA A 592 -2.65 13.72 -23.97
CA ALA A 592 -1.70 13.80 -25.08
C ALA A 592 -2.17 14.81 -26.14
N SER A 593 -3.49 14.92 -26.32
CA SER A 593 -4.11 15.88 -27.24
C SER A 593 -4.36 17.26 -26.63
N PHE A 594 -4.07 17.45 -25.34
CA PHE A 594 -4.35 18.70 -24.64
C PHE A 594 -3.53 19.85 -25.22
N GLN A 595 -4.19 20.98 -25.45
CA GLN A 595 -3.62 22.14 -26.14
C GLN A 595 -2.32 22.61 -25.47
N LEU A 596 -2.26 22.62 -24.13
CA LEU A 596 -1.09 23.07 -23.38
C LEU A 596 0.16 22.22 -23.65
N VAL A 597 0.01 20.90 -23.79
CA VAL A 597 1.12 19.97 -24.09
C VAL A 597 1.60 20.17 -25.53
N ARG A 598 0.67 20.34 -26.47
CA ARG A 598 0.99 20.63 -27.88
C ARG A 598 1.64 22.00 -28.07
N GLU A 599 1.22 23.00 -27.30
CA GLU A 599 1.86 24.32 -27.30
C GLU A 599 3.23 24.27 -26.68
N LEU A 600 3.39 23.53 -25.57
CA LEU A 600 4.69 23.31 -24.95
C LEU A 600 5.65 22.69 -25.97
N SER A 601 5.27 21.60 -26.66
CA SER A 601 6.16 20.92 -27.62
C SER A 601 6.61 21.78 -28.80
N ARG A 602 5.93 22.91 -29.07
CA ARG A 602 6.28 23.85 -30.15
C ARG A 602 7.21 24.97 -29.69
N GLN A 603 7.42 25.13 -28.39
CA GLN A 603 8.36 26.12 -27.87
C GLN A 603 9.81 25.66 -28.07
N PRO A 604 10.79 26.58 -28.22
CA PRO A 604 12.18 26.25 -28.50
C PRO A 604 12.78 25.17 -27.56
N ASP A 605 12.45 25.22 -26.27
CA ASP A 605 12.93 24.26 -25.26
C ASP A 605 11.83 23.32 -24.73
N GLY A 606 10.63 23.37 -25.32
CA GLY A 606 9.48 22.72 -24.70
C GLY A 606 9.47 21.19 -24.84
N VAL A 607 10.08 20.65 -25.90
CA VAL A 607 10.35 19.21 -26.00
C VAL A 607 11.26 18.76 -24.86
N GLU A 608 12.34 19.50 -24.60
CA GLU A 608 13.28 19.20 -23.52
C GLU A 608 12.60 19.25 -22.14
N GLN A 609 11.66 20.18 -21.93
CA GLN A 609 10.84 20.25 -20.71
C GLN A 609 9.94 19.01 -20.52
N ILE A 610 9.43 18.43 -21.61
CA ILE A 610 8.66 17.18 -21.57
C ILE A 610 9.57 16.00 -21.27
N THR A 611 10.74 15.92 -21.90
CA THR A 611 11.61 14.75 -21.83
C THR A 611 12.58 14.74 -20.65
N THR A 612 12.71 15.84 -19.89
CA THR A 612 13.61 15.94 -18.74
C THR A 612 12.92 16.55 -17.52
N TRP A 613 13.45 16.27 -16.33
CA TRP A 613 12.99 16.88 -15.08
C TRP A 613 13.35 18.37 -15.03
N GLN A 614 12.41 19.20 -14.60
CA GLN A 614 12.65 20.64 -14.40
C GLN A 614 12.86 20.96 -12.92
N PRO A 615 13.79 21.86 -12.56
CA PRO A 615 13.94 22.34 -11.19
C PRO A 615 12.63 22.93 -10.66
N ASP A 616 12.29 22.62 -9.41
CA ASP A 616 11.09 23.04 -8.70
C ASP A 616 9.76 22.60 -9.36
N GLU A 617 9.77 21.71 -10.38
CA GLU A 617 8.56 21.23 -11.07
C GLU A 617 7.55 20.62 -10.09
N TRP A 618 8.05 20.01 -9.00
CA TRP A 618 7.27 19.24 -8.02
C TRP A 618 7.25 19.84 -6.60
N ARG A 619 7.70 21.10 -6.42
CA ARG A 619 7.93 21.69 -5.09
C ARG A 619 6.67 22.09 -4.32
N ASP A 620 5.71 22.73 -4.99
CA ASP A 620 4.45 23.24 -4.41
C ASP A 620 3.23 22.63 -5.13
N GLU A 621 1.99 22.97 -4.77
CA GLU A 621 0.81 22.49 -5.51
C GLU A 621 0.83 22.98 -6.97
N CYS A 622 0.34 22.15 -7.89
CA CYS A 622 0.18 22.53 -9.29
C CYS A 622 -1.28 22.37 -9.73
N GLN A 623 -2.11 23.40 -9.45
CA GLN A 623 -3.55 23.36 -9.72
C GLN A 623 -4.02 24.46 -10.69
N THR A 624 -3.11 25.32 -11.14
CA THR A 624 -3.40 26.42 -12.07
C THR A 624 -2.54 26.39 -13.33
N LEU A 625 -3.01 27.05 -14.40
CA LEU A 625 -2.30 27.16 -15.69
C LEU A 625 -0.93 27.86 -15.60
N GLN A 626 -0.63 28.53 -14.49
CA GLN A 626 0.65 29.20 -14.26
C GLN A 626 1.74 28.21 -13.79
N GLY A 627 1.34 27.01 -13.34
CA GLY A 627 2.28 25.97 -12.92
C GLY A 627 2.98 25.28 -14.09
N PRO A 628 3.91 24.34 -13.79
CA PRO A 628 4.59 23.56 -14.82
C PRO A 628 3.60 22.82 -15.72
N ARG A 629 3.66 23.08 -17.03
CA ARG A 629 2.64 22.66 -17.98
C ARG A 629 2.42 21.14 -18.05
N TRP A 630 3.51 20.36 -18.01
CA TRP A 630 3.45 18.89 -17.99
C TRP A 630 2.69 18.38 -16.76
N ARG A 631 3.09 18.84 -15.57
CA ARG A 631 2.47 18.49 -14.29
C ARG A 631 1.01 18.96 -14.20
N TYR A 632 0.70 20.16 -14.70
CA TYR A 632 -0.67 20.66 -14.73
C TYR A 632 -1.57 19.77 -15.60
N ALA A 633 -1.12 19.38 -16.81
CA ALA A 633 -1.89 18.50 -17.69
C ALA A 633 -2.16 17.14 -17.01
N ARG A 634 -1.16 16.58 -16.32
CA ARG A 634 -1.30 15.38 -15.49
C ARG A 634 -2.36 15.53 -14.40
N ASN A 635 -2.31 16.62 -13.65
CA ASN A 635 -3.24 16.87 -12.54
C ASN A 635 -4.68 17.11 -13.04
N ARG A 636 -4.84 17.83 -14.15
CA ARG A 636 -6.12 18.00 -14.85
C ARG A 636 -6.69 16.65 -15.28
N GLY A 637 -5.93 15.83 -16.01
CA GLY A 637 -6.41 14.53 -16.48
C GLY A 637 -6.74 13.56 -15.33
N THR A 638 -6.06 13.70 -14.19
CA THR A 638 -6.42 13.01 -12.94
C THR A 638 -7.80 13.43 -12.43
N ALA A 639 -8.05 14.75 -12.33
CA ALA A 639 -9.34 15.29 -11.90
C ALA A 639 -10.50 14.87 -12.81
N ASP A 640 -10.29 14.95 -14.13
CA ASP A 640 -11.27 14.56 -15.15
C ASP A 640 -11.62 13.06 -15.03
N GLY A 641 -10.59 12.20 -14.90
CA GLY A 641 -10.79 10.76 -14.71
C GLY A 641 -11.53 10.40 -13.42
N LEU A 642 -11.19 11.06 -12.30
CA LEU A 642 -11.89 10.86 -11.03
C LEU A 642 -13.35 11.31 -11.11
N ARG A 643 -13.64 12.45 -11.76
CA ARG A 643 -15.02 12.92 -11.96
C ARG A 643 -15.83 11.89 -12.74
N LEU A 644 -15.28 11.33 -13.81
CA LEU A 644 -15.93 10.28 -14.59
C LEU A 644 -16.17 9.02 -13.75
N LEU A 645 -15.21 8.62 -12.91
CA LEU A 645 -15.39 7.48 -12.00
C LEU A 645 -16.53 7.74 -11.01
N LEU A 646 -16.60 8.92 -10.41
CA LEU A 646 -17.68 9.26 -9.47
C LEU A 646 -19.06 9.27 -10.15
N GLN A 647 -19.14 9.75 -11.38
CA GLN A 647 -20.36 9.68 -12.19
C GLN A 647 -20.82 8.24 -12.41
N ASP A 648 -19.90 7.37 -12.83
CA ASP A 648 -20.19 5.95 -13.05
C ASP A 648 -20.63 5.27 -11.73
N LEU A 649 -20.05 5.66 -10.59
CA LEU A 649 -20.42 5.13 -9.28
C LEU A 649 -21.81 5.59 -8.82
N GLU A 650 -22.18 6.87 -8.99
CA GLU A 650 -23.54 7.34 -8.68
C GLU A 650 -24.61 6.67 -9.55
N GLN A 651 -24.29 6.45 -10.83
CA GLN A 651 -25.16 5.74 -11.74
C GLN A 651 -25.31 4.26 -11.37
N ALA A 652 -24.21 3.58 -11.02
CA ALA A 652 -24.22 2.17 -10.68
C ALA A 652 -24.85 1.89 -9.30
N PHE A 653 -24.75 2.84 -8.36
CA PHE A 653 -25.18 2.68 -6.98
C PHE A 653 -26.10 3.83 -6.53
N PRO A 654 -27.29 3.98 -7.14
CA PRO A 654 -28.18 5.10 -6.84
C PRO A 654 -28.59 5.11 -5.37
N GLY A 655 -28.52 6.30 -4.75
CA GLY A 655 -28.85 6.51 -3.33
C GLY A 655 -27.81 5.98 -2.34
N ARG A 656 -26.72 5.40 -2.82
CA ARG A 656 -25.58 5.02 -1.98
C ARG A 656 -24.81 6.28 -1.60
N ARG A 657 -24.43 6.42 -0.33
CA ARG A 657 -23.50 7.48 0.07
C ARG A 657 -22.14 7.19 -0.57
N ILE A 658 -21.59 8.20 -1.23
CA ILE A 658 -20.25 8.18 -1.82
C ILE A 658 -19.50 9.35 -1.23
N ARG A 659 -18.31 9.06 -0.71
CA ARG A 659 -17.41 10.04 -0.12
C ARG A 659 -16.12 10.08 -0.92
N MET A 660 -15.50 11.23 -1.03
CA MET A 660 -14.18 11.36 -1.65
C MET A 660 -13.28 12.19 -0.74
N LEU A 661 -12.09 11.68 -0.40
CA LEU A 661 -11.08 12.49 0.28
C LEU A 661 -10.50 13.50 -0.72
N VAL A 662 -10.55 14.78 -0.37
CA VAL A 662 -10.10 15.88 -1.24
C VAL A 662 -8.91 16.59 -0.57
N PRO A 663 -7.74 16.66 -1.23
CA PRO A 663 -6.62 17.46 -0.75
C PRO A 663 -6.96 18.96 -0.75
N PRO A 664 -6.29 19.78 0.10
CA PRO A 664 -6.47 21.22 0.08
C PRO A 664 -6.17 21.83 -1.29
N SER A 665 -6.91 22.87 -1.66
CA SER A 665 -6.56 23.64 -2.86
C SER A 665 -5.23 24.40 -2.68
N GLU A 666 -4.61 24.75 -3.80
CA GLU A 666 -3.40 25.59 -3.85
C GLU A 666 -3.59 26.92 -3.07
N PRO A 667 -4.71 27.66 -3.21
CA PRO A 667 -4.99 28.82 -2.36
C PRO A 667 -5.06 28.51 -0.86
N ALA A 668 -5.67 27.40 -0.46
CA ALA A 668 -5.79 27.02 0.94
C ALA A 668 -4.43 26.65 1.54
N ALA A 669 -3.64 25.84 0.82
CA ALA A 669 -2.28 25.48 1.21
C ALA A 669 -1.38 26.72 1.31
N GLY A 670 -1.49 27.65 0.35
CA GLY A 670 -0.81 28.95 0.39
C GLY A 670 -1.13 29.77 1.64
N LYS A 671 -2.41 29.88 2.02
CA LYS A 671 -2.82 30.59 3.25
C LYS A 671 -2.25 29.95 4.52
N VAL A 672 -2.22 28.62 4.60
CA VAL A 672 -1.62 27.93 5.74
C VAL A 672 -0.11 28.23 5.81
N ARG A 673 0.61 28.08 4.69
CA ARG A 673 2.07 28.38 4.63
C ARG A 673 2.37 29.83 5.05
N SER A 674 1.64 30.80 4.52
CA SER A 674 1.79 32.21 4.91
C SER A 674 1.43 32.46 6.37
N GLY A 675 0.40 31.80 6.90
CA GLY A 675 0.04 31.89 8.31
C GLY A 675 1.16 31.39 9.22
N LEU A 676 1.76 30.23 8.88
CA LEU A 676 2.86 29.63 9.63
C LEU A 676 4.12 30.51 9.66
N ASP A 677 4.39 31.30 8.63
CA ASP A 677 5.51 32.25 8.59
C ASP A 677 5.39 33.35 9.66
N SER A 678 4.19 33.62 10.16
CA SER A 678 3.91 34.62 11.20
C SER A 678 3.54 34.03 12.57
N LEU A 679 3.26 32.72 12.63
CA LEU A 679 2.71 32.08 13.82
C LEU A 679 3.83 31.77 14.82
N PRO A 680 3.79 32.32 16.06
CA PRO A 680 4.87 32.14 17.03
C PRO A 680 4.95 30.71 17.57
N GLN A 681 6.16 30.19 17.71
CA GLN A 681 6.45 28.93 18.39
C GLN A 681 6.68 29.16 19.89
N PRO A 682 6.36 28.17 20.74
CA PRO A 682 6.67 28.23 22.18
C PRO A 682 8.17 28.42 22.49
N ALA A 683 9.05 27.88 21.64
CA ALA A 683 10.51 27.96 21.81
C ALA A 683 11.14 29.26 21.25
N GLY A 684 10.32 30.17 20.69
CA GLY A 684 10.77 31.41 20.03
C GLY A 684 10.85 31.29 18.51
N GLY A 685 10.65 32.42 17.82
CA GLY A 685 10.57 32.48 16.34
C GLY A 685 9.25 31.95 15.77
N PRO A 686 8.99 32.09 14.44
CA PRO A 686 7.79 31.55 13.80
C PRO A 686 7.92 30.07 13.44
N TYR A 687 6.80 29.36 13.26
CA TYR A 687 6.80 27.96 12.75
C TYR A 687 7.48 27.84 11.39
N GLY A 688 7.23 28.81 10.51
CA GLY A 688 7.73 28.84 9.15
C GLY A 688 6.94 27.91 8.22
N ARG A 689 6.86 28.29 6.94
CA ARG A 689 6.10 27.57 5.91
C ARG A 689 6.41 26.08 5.77
N GLY A 690 7.67 25.67 5.98
CA GLY A 690 8.08 24.27 5.88
C GLY A 690 7.43 23.38 6.95
N PHE A 691 6.83 23.97 7.99
CA PHE A 691 6.03 23.23 8.96
C PHE A 691 4.74 22.66 8.33
N TYR A 692 4.30 23.16 7.18
CA TYR A 692 3.15 22.62 6.45
C TYR A 692 3.27 21.12 6.19
N ASP A 693 4.49 20.63 5.89
CA ASP A 693 4.77 19.22 5.59
C ASP A 693 4.54 18.27 6.78
N LYS A 694 4.37 18.84 7.98
CA LYS A 694 4.05 18.09 9.19
C LYS A 694 2.55 18.03 9.49
N LEU A 695 1.72 18.89 8.86
CA LEU A 695 0.31 19.07 9.22
C LEU A 695 -0.62 18.08 8.53
N TRP A 696 -0.36 17.79 7.26
CA TRP A 696 -1.17 16.88 6.46
C TRP A 696 -0.76 15.41 6.70
N PRO A 697 -1.56 14.41 6.26
CA PRO A 697 -1.38 13.03 6.68
C PRO A 697 -0.28 12.33 5.86
N SER A 698 0.97 12.63 6.22
CA SER A 698 2.17 12.26 5.47
C SER A 698 2.54 10.79 5.50
N SER A 699 1.92 9.98 6.35
CA SER A 699 2.19 8.53 6.37
C SER A 699 1.62 7.82 5.14
N ASN A 700 0.53 8.35 4.57
CA ASN A 700 -0.12 7.74 3.40
C ASN A 700 -0.65 8.78 2.41
N TYR A 701 -0.01 9.93 2.24
CA TYR A 701 -0.34 10.82 1.13
C TYR A 701 0.95 11.23 0.43
N ILE A 702 0.99 11.07 -0.89
CA ILE A 702 2.10 11.56 -1.70
C ILE A 702 1.54 12.69 -2.57
N PRO A 703 1.91 13.96 -2.30
CA PRO A 703 1.37 15.09 -3.04
C PRO A 703 1.53 14.94 -4.54
N ALA A 704 2.71 14.54 -5.02
CA ALA A 704 2.98 14.35 -6.45
C ALA A 704 2.04 13.32 -7.11
N VAL A 705 1.50 12.36 -6.36
CA VAL A 705 0.57 11.36 -6.88
C VAL A 705 -0.87 11.85 -6.84
N GLY A 706 -1.32 12.34 -5.68
CA GLY A 706 -2.75 12.59 -5.40
C GLY A 706 -3.23 14.04 -5.58
N GLU A 707 -2.34 15.02 -5.78
CA GLU A 707 -2.72 16.44 -5.79
C GLU A 707 -3.75 16.83 -6.85
N GLY A 708 -3.79 16.12 -7.99
CA GLY A 708 -4.78 16.36 -9.04
C GLY A 708 -6.22 16.19 -8.54
N ALA A 709 -6.43 15.40 -7.49
CA ALA A 709 -7.74 15.25 -6.85
C ALA A 709 -8.29 16.56 -6.24
N ALA A 710 -7.44 17.54 -5.93
CA ALA A 710 -7.88 18.84 -5.44
C ALA A 710 -8.64 19.65 -6.51
N MET A 711 -8.42 19.34 -7.80
CA MET A 711 -9.04 20.01 -8.95
C MET A 711 -10.37 19.38 -9.37
N VAL A 712 -10.84 18.34 -8.67
CA VAL A 712 -12.07 17.64 -9.05
C VAL A 712 -13.29 18.57 -8.97
N ASP A 713 -14.06 18.61 -10.05
CA ASP A 713 -15.35 19.29 -10.08
C ASP A 713 -16.44 18.30 -9.63
N LEU A 714 -17.22 18.66 -8.60
CA LEU A 714 -18.31 17.84 -8.09
C LEU A 714 -19.69 18.39 -8.47
N ARG A 715 -19.78 19.42 -9.31
CA ARG A 715 -21.07 19.95 -9.79
C ARG A 715 -21.91 18.87 -10.46
N GLY A 716 -23.16 18.79 -10.04
CA GLY A 716 -24.14 17.82 -10.51
C GLY A 716 -24.06 16.44 -9.82
N LEU A 717 -23.13 16.25 -8.89
CA LEU A 717 -22.99 15.02 -8.10
C LEU A 717 -23.44 15.26 -6.65
N SER A 718 -23.87 14.20 -5.99
CA SER A 718 -24.23 14.14 -4.56
C SER A 718 -23.11 13.66 -3.65
N VAL A 719 -21.91 13.42 -4.21
CA VAL A 719 -20.71 12.99 -3.51
C VAL A 719 -20.35 13.93 -2.36
N GLU A 720 -20.09 13.39 -1.18
CA GLU A 720 -19.55 14.14 -0.06
C GLU A 720 -18.04 14.38 -0.25
N PRO A 721 -17.56 15.63 -0.34
CA PRO A 721 -16.15 15.92 -0.22
C PRO A 721 -15.74 15.82 1.26
N ALA A 722 -14.97 14.79 1.59
CA ALA A 722 -14.37 14.59 2.89
C ALA A 722 -12.97 15.21 2.93
N PHE A 723 -12.55 15.69 4.10
CA PHE A 723 -11.24 16.31 4.26
C PHE A 723 -10.15 15.25 4.17
N LEU A 724 -9.12 15.49 3.34
CA LEU A 724 -7.87 14.70 3.36
C LEU A 724 -7.33 14.61 4.80
N GLY A 725 -7.53 15.68 5.58
CA GLY A 725 -7.32 15.67 7.01
C GLY A 725 -5.89 15.99 7.42
N SER A 726 -5.49 15.53 8.59
CA SER A 726 -4.18 15.87 9.19
C SER A 726 -3.48 14.63 9.73
N GLY A 727 -2.16 14.72 9.96
CA GLY A 727 -1.41 13.62 10.52
C GLY A 727 -0.34 13.97 11.55
N GLY A 728 0.14 12.92 12.20
CA GLY A 728 1.29 12.93 13.10
C GLY A 728 1.01 13.47 14.50
N TYR A 729 2.01 13.31 15.37
CA TYR A 729 2.10 14.07 16.62
C TYR A 729 2.50 15.51 16.28
N LEU A 730 1.55 16.44 16.35
CA LEU A 730 1.82 17.86 16.11
C LEU A 730 2.24 18.53 17.44
N PRO A 731 3.41 19.19 17.49
CA PRO A 731 3.82 19.94 18.68
C PRO A 731 2.98 21.23 18.81
N GLY A 732 1.78 21.10 19.36
CA GLY A 732 0.92 22.22 19.72
C GLY A 732 -0.35 22.36 18.88
N MET A 733 -1.37 22.98 19.48
CA MET A 733 -2.70 23.15 18.88
C MET A 733 -2.77 24.25 17.84
N THR A 734 -1.95 25.30 17.92
CA THR A 734 -2.13 26.50 17.10
C THR A 734 -1.91 26.27 15.60
N PRO A 735 -0.84 25.57 15.14
CA PRO A 735 -0.68 25.21 13.73
C PRO A 735 -1.81 24.31 13.22
N PHE A 736 -2.25 23.38 14.07
CA PHE A 736 -3.36 22.48 13.76
C PHE A 736 -4.67 23.24 13.56
N GLN A 737 -5.00 24.17 14.45
CA GLN A 737 -6.19 25.02 14.35
C GLN A 737 -6.18 25.90 13.10
N LEU A 738 -5.01 26.47 12.75
CA LEU A 738 -4.83 27.20 11.50
C LEU A 738 -5.14 26.30 10.29
N TYR A 739 -4.56 25.10 10.26
CA TYR A 739 -4.78 24.14 9.17
C TYR A 739 -6.25 23.74 9.02
N VAL A 740 -6.89 23.34 10.12
CA VAL A 740 -8.31 22.94 10.14
C VAL A 740 -9.17 24.10 9.63
N ARG A 741 -8.96 25.32 10.13
CA ARG A 741 -9.72 26.51 9.69
C ARG A 741 -9.66 26.73 8.18
N GLU A 742 -8.46 26.69 7.60
CA GLU A 742 -8.31 26.92 6.15
C GLU A 742 -8.89 25.76 5.33
N CYS A 743 -8.81 24.51 5.82
CA CYS A 743 -9.45 23.37 5.16
C CYS A 743 -10.98 23.49 5.19
N LEU A 744 -11.57 23.88 6.32
CA LEU A 744 -13.02 24.10 6.44
C LEU A 744 -13.50 25.15 5.44
N ALA A 745 -12.77 26.26 5.32
CA ALA A 745 -13.07 27.34 4.39
C ALA A 745 -12.92 26.91 2.92
N ASP A 746 -11.91 26.11 2.59
CA ASP A 746 -11.63 25.62 1.24
C ASP A 746 -12.75 24.74 0.67
N LEU A 747 -13.43 23.97 1.53
CA LEU A 747 -14.52 23.09 1.11
C LEU A 747 -15.91 23.64 1.48
N ALA A 748 -16.04 24.93 1.80
CA ALA A 748 -17.31 25.52 2.26
C ALA A 748 -18.47 25.38 1.24
N ASP A 749 -18.15 25.35 -0.06
CA ASP A 749 -19.11 25.15 -1.16
C ASP A 749 -19.20 23.69 -1.65
N ASN A 750 -18.51 22.76 -0.95
CA ASN A 750 -18.39 21.36 -1.30
C ASN A 750 -17.93 21.09 -2.76
N ARG A 751 -17.08 21.97 -3.35
CA ARG A 751 -16.65 21.88 -4.76
C ARG A 751 -17.82 21.82 -5.74
N GLY A 752 -18.94 22.45 -5.38
CA GLY A 752 -20.17 22.45 -6.16
C GLY A 752 -21.04 21.19 -6.04
N SER A 753 -20.67 20.22 -5.19
CA SER A 753 -21.51 19.05 -4.88
C SER A 753 -22.87 19.47 -4.31
N SER A 754 -23.90 18.67 -4.57
CA SER A 754 -25.23 18.82 -3.96
C SER A 754 -25.30 18.26 -2.54
N PHE A 755 -24.24 17.64 -2.00
CA PHE A 755 -24.19 17.17 -0.62
C PHE A 755 -24.44 18.33 0.36
N ARG A 756 -25.35 18.11 1.32
CA ARG A 756 -25.69 19.06 2.39
C ARG A 756 -25.62 18.33 3.72
N GLY A 757 -24.59 18.61 4.50
CA GLY A 757 -24.38 17.99 5.80
C GLY A 757 -22.95 18.19 6.29
N PRO A 758 -22.67 17.84 7.55
CA PRO A 758 -21.32 17.83 8.07
C PRO A 758 -20.52 16.69 7.41
N ARG A 759 -19.23 16.94 7.17
CA ARG A 759 -18.33 16.08 6.39
C ARG A 759 -17.51 15.17 7.30
N SER A 760 -16.90 14.18 6.68
CA SER A 760 -15.92 13.30 7.33
C SER A 760 -14.53 13.96 7.36
N TYR A 761 -13.82 13.88 8.48
CA TYR A 761 -12.44 14.37 8.63
C TYR A 761 -11.49 13.21 8.92
N PHE A 762 -10.47 13.03 8.09
CA PHE A 762 -9.49 11.96 8.27
C PHE A 762 -8.36 12.36 9.24
N PHE A 763 -7.90 11.45 10.10
CA PHE A 763 -6.89 11.79 11.09
C PHE A 763 -5.89 10.65 11.35
N GLU A 764 -4.61 10.91 11.09
CA GLU A 764 -3.51 9.99 11.36
C GLU A 764 -2.87 10.27 12.72
N ALA A 765 -3.32 9.55 13.74
CA ALA A 765 -2.79 9.69 15.09
C ALA A 765 -2.39 8.35 15.73
N GLN A 766 -2.33 7.26 14.96
CA GLN A 766 -1.96 5.93 15.44
C GLN A 766 -0.54 5.91 16.05
N THR A 767 0.39 6.68 15.50
CA THR A 767 1.77 6.78 16.01
C THR A 767 1.84 7.29 17.45
N THR A 768 0.82 8.03 17.92
CA THR A 768 0.72 8.48 19.31
C THR A 768 0.51 7.33 20.30
N LEU A 769 0.03 6.17 19.85
CA LEU A 769 -0.17 4.97 20.66
C LEU A 769 1.15 4.26 21.02
N GLN A 770 2.22 4.59 20.29
CA GLN A 770 3.55 3.98 20.44
C GLN A 770 4.61 5.03 20.82
N SER A 771 4.19 6.24 21.20
CA SER A 771 5.08 7.33 21.60
C SER A 771 5.89 6.98 22.84
N ALA A 772 7.15 7.45 22.90
CA ALA A 772 7.97 7.33 24.10
C ALA A 772 7.34 8.04 25.32
N ASP A 773 6.71 9.21 25.10
CA ASP A 773 5.85 9.87 26.10
C ASP A 773 4.38 9.65 25.74
N LEU A 774 3.82 8.53 26.21
CA LEU A 774 2.43 8.16 25.98
C LEU A 774 1.44 9.15 26.60
N ALA A 775 1.78 9.77 27.74
CA ALA A 775 0.87 10.65 28.45
C ALA A 775 0.70 11.99 27.71
N ALA A 776 1.79 12.60 27.26
CA ALA A 776 1.75 13.82 26.46
C ALA A 776 1.10 13.58 25.09
N ALA A 777 1.49 12.50 24.40
CA ALA A 777 0.92 12.14 23.10
C ALA A 777 -0.59 11.88 23.18
N ARG A 778 -1.05 11.19 24.24
CA ARG A 778 -2.47 11.00 24.53
C ARG A 778 -3.19 12.32 24.72
N ARG A 779 -2.73 13.20 25.62
CA ARG A 779 -3.39 14.48 25.89
C ARG A 779 -3.55 15.30 24.61
N SER A 780 -2.46 15.46 23.86
CA SER A 780 -2.47 16.21 22.59
C SER A 780 -3.45 15.62 21.58
N ARG A 781 -3.45 14.30 21.37
CA ARG A 781 -4.42 13.63 20.50
C ARG A 781 -5.87 13.87 20.94
N GLU A 782 -6.17 13.70 22.22
CA GLU A 782 -7.52 13.88 22.75
C GLU A 782 -8.02 15.33 22.58
N GLU A 783 -7.16 16.32 22.82
CA GLU A 783 -7.44 17.74 22.57
C GLU A 783 -7.74 18.02 21.09
N MET A 784 -6.95 17.47 20.17
CA MET A 784 -7.16 17.61 18.73
C MET A 784 -8.49 17.00 18.28
N VAL A 785 -8.81 15.78 18.74
CA VAL A 785 -10.09 15.13 18.43
C VAL A 785 -11.26 15.93 18.99
N CYS A 786 -11.18 16.42 20.23
CA CYS A 786 -12.22 17.29 20.79
C CYS A 786 -12.39 18.58 19.98
N HIS A 787 -11.29 19.21 19.52
CA HIS A 787 -11.35 20.41 18.69
C HIS A 787 -12.06 20.16 17.36
N LEU A 788 -11.77 19.05 16.68
CA LEU A 788 -12.44 18.67 15.44
C LEU A 788 -13.94 18.43 15.65
N LEU A 789 -14.32 17.68 16.68
CA LEU A 789 -15.73 17.40 17.00
C LEU A 789 -16.51 18.61 17.54
N ALA A 790 -15.81 19.68 17.94
CA ALA A 790 -16.45 20.95 18.28
C ALA A 790 -17.00 21.67 17.03
N GLN A 791 -16.47 21.40 15.83
CA GLN A 791 -16.91 21.99 14.55
C GLN A 791 -18.16 21.29 13.99
N ARG A 792 -19.20 21.11 14.81
CA ARG A 792 -20.34 20.20 14.53
C ARG A 792 -21.12 20.48 13.25
N THR A 793 -21.09 21.73 12.76
CA THR A 793 -21.72 22.12 11.49
C THR A 793 -20.98 21.61 10.28
N ASP A 794 -19.67 21.40 10.42
CA ASP A 794 -18.75 21.12 9.32
C ASP A 794 -18.17 19.72 9.37
N ILE A 795 -17.98 19.17 10.57
CA ILE A 795 -17.39 17.85 10.83
C ILE A 795 -18.38 17.00 11.64
N GLY A 796 -18.82 15.90 11.04
CA GLY A 796 -19.80 14.97 11.63
C GLY A 796 -19.21 13.62 12.03
N GLU A 797 -18.01 13.32 11.52
CA GLU A 797 -17.30 12.07 11.75
C GLU A 797 -15.80 12.31 11.67
N ILE A 798 -15.04 11.68 12.58
CA ILE A 798 -13.59 11.56 12.45
C ILE A 798 -13.24 10.13 12.04
N ILE A 799 -12.48 9.99 10.97
CA ILE A 799 -11.94 8.72 10.48
C ILE A 799 -10.53 8.57 11.02
N LEU A 800 -10.31 7.62 11.93
CA LEU A 800 -8.99 7.33 12.48
C LEU A 800 -8.29 6.25 11.64
N TYR A 801 -7.10 6.58 11.15
CA TYR A 801 -6.27 5.66 10.35
C TYR A 801 -5.65 4.54 11.18
N GLU A 802 -5.45 3.37 10.57
CA GLU A 802 -4.79 2.18 11.16
C GLU A 802 -5.62 1.50 12.25
N ALA A 803 -6.78 0.94 11.88
CA ALA A 803 -7.70 0.24 12.80
C ALA A 803 -7.00 -0.79 13.69
N ALA A 804 -6.07 -1.56 13.12
CA ALA A 804 -5.22 -2.51 13.82
C ALA A 804 -4.52 -1.89 15.05
N ASP A 805 -3.88 -0.74 14.91
CA ASP A 805 -3.17 -0.10 16.01
C ASP A 805 -4.13 0.33 17.13
N TRP A 806 -5.26 0.95 16.78
CA TRP A 806 -6.25 1.36 17.78
C TRP A 806 -6.82 0.16 18.54
N LEU A 807 -7.23 -0.89 17.82
CA LEU A 807 -7.94 -2.05 18.38
C LEU A 807 -7.05 -2.96 19.23
N TYR A 808 -5.74 -2.95 18.99
CA TYR A 808 -4.79 -3.83 19.68
C TYR A 808 -3.86 -3.12 20.66
N PHE A 809 -3.66 -1.80 20.56
CA PHE A 809 -2.86 -1.06 21.54
C PHE A 809 -3.67 -0.38 22.65
N PHE A 810 -4.98 -0.18 22.48
CA PHE A 810 -5.79 0.24 23.62
C PHE A 810 -6.00 -0.91 24.62
N PRO A 811 -5.77 -0.69 25.92
CA PRO A 811 -5.98 -1.71 26.92
C PRO A 811 -7.49 -1.94 27.11
N LEU A 812 -7.98 -3.08 26.64
CA LEU A 812 -9.39 -3.43 26.84
C LEU A 812 -9.72 -3.57 28.34
N SER A 813 -8.76 -3.92 29.19
CA SER A 813 -8.98 -4.12 30.64
C SER A 813 -9.27 -2.83 31.42
N ASP A 814 -8.88 -1.65 30.90
CA ASP A 814 -9.10 -0.37 31.57
C ASP A 814 -10.17 0.46 30.85
N PRO A 815 -11.37 0.61 31.42
CA PRO A 815 -12.46 1.39 30.84
C PRO A 815 -12.18 2.87 30.67
N GLY A 816 -11.32 3.47 31.50
CA GLY A 816 -10.93 4.88 31.38
C GLY A 816 -9.93 5.13 30.25
N LEU A 817 -9.30 4.06 29.75
CA LEU A 817 -8.32 4.06 28.67
C LEU A 817 -8.79 3.32 27.41
N CYS A 818 -9.82 2.49 27.52
CA CYS A 818 -10.40 1.71 26.44
C CYS A 818 -11.27 2.60 25.55
N GLY A 819 -10.96 2.64 24.26
CA GLY A 819 -11.73 3.37 23.25
C GLY A 819 -11.61 4.90 23.40
N HIS A 820 -12.76 5.59 23.42
CA HIS A 820 -12.83 7.05 23.32
C HIS A 820 -13.68 7.70 24.43
N ASN A 821 -13.60 7.19 25.65
CA ASN A 821 -14.41 7.70 26.77
C ASN A 821 -14.07 9.13 27.20
N TYR A 822 -12.90 9.65 26.82
CA TYR A 822 -12.59 11.07 27.00
C TYR A 822 -13.56 11.99 26.25
N LEU A 823 -14.25 11.50 25.22
CA LEU A 823 -15.23 12.27 24.45
C LEU A 823 -16.41 12.76 25.28
N ASP A 824 -16.72 12.08 26.39
CA ASP A 824 -17.78 12.53 27.33
C ASP A 824 -17.40 13.84 28.04
N ARG A 825 -16.11 14.21 28.00
CA ARG A 825 -15.56 15.45 28.59
C ARG A 825 -15.25 16.51 27.53
N CYS A 826 -15.36 16.20 26.23
CA CYS A 826 -15.10 17.21 25.20
C CYS A 826 -16.10 18.37 25.33
N GLY A 827 -15.59 19.58 25.54
CA GLY A 827 -16.42 20.78 25.71
C GLY A 827 -16.91 21.04 27.14
N GLN A 828 -16.44 20.29 28.14
CA GLN A 828 -16.49 20.70 29.55
C GLN A 828 -15.21 21.51 29.85
N PRO A 829 -15.32 22.68 30.50
CA PRO A 829 -14.18 23.58 30.76
C PRO A 829 -13.13 22.98 31.68
#